data_AF-A0A3D1VP27-F1
#
_entry.id   AF-A0A3D1VP27-F1
#
_cell.length_a   1.000
_cell.length_b   1.000
_cell.length_c   1.000
_cell.angle_alpha   90.00
_cell.angle_beta   90.00
_cell.angle_gamma   90.00
#
_symmetry.space_group_name_H-M   'P 1'
#
loop_
_entity.id
_entity.type
_entity.pdbx_description
1 polymer ?
#
loop_
_entity_poly.entity_id
_entity_poly.type
_entity_poly.pdbx_seq_one_letter_code
_entity_poly.pdbx_strand_id
1 'polypeptide(L)'
;MTSVRAPYVVFLGSEPSDGTLDQHSSIGILPVTDGQVLVTSDPQDSLGNPRPIFPSRVVVGGKEVSSLSPNTSIKYERRFYITSGSSGDPALLPSETTSIQNLLLSESHTLRGIDIGAVQFGTFGTSQRKGYAANEIRFERFTGQTTTTGTLLKSDNALLSDPSWKLERIDWLEGFDTSVDESGGGNLSLVYLPLVADPNIPGSMMPYRVVTKSAEYSSTMIRFSDASDATNPTSQRLLRPRSIYATVDNTPFILGELLAPERSLLVNSSGEVINSIVTPHAFSVKEIGTDLVAQYAPATIIFAGLDAFGQMQSSLDPWMKRTRTNGAFYDVMAKDIYLLSSTSGAYQFAAGNSVFGSAFQASNLSPFLGFFPTGSYSAIALRGPLSIPDVKNFSAYNGNALNSHDFAMAPLRMPSGWIAFDLPGPTQRTTGYMTPAEQLSSGLAQGLQVVGRTDIDYFIDDQSLYTSFRQQFLTPGIDASSRNPIGDFPFIVPSRTGSFSQASATGLFTPKVSAIQFGGAISSATWTLADFINQGGHSYTVVHRPRGPQGLFTTNGGINASVPLGSGVNSWWAATSSLSGGKKTGDFDAIELIRSQSFDPLNPSAWWGEFLVLRQDWFNLIGKQSPTKFTKALGLSSALVSLDTQVGSARSYLNIGSATLTQSDLSSVLTALQSGKIVASTGPLVIPSIGSVGPGGLVSTGAPIASVSLNLDIYCPDWIPLDQIRVVLNGTVITSISKSNLVRDVNDSRHFTATLIIPMSSVAVGKGAWLVVEAGVPLNISGVYAPNTVWSKYSKGLYPIAISNPIFINVSGSGYTPPLP
;
A
#
# COMPACT_ATOMS: atom_id res chain seq x y z
N MET A 1 39.60 -1.08 40.20
CA MET A 1 39.73 -1.71 38.87
C MET A 1 38.49 -1.32 38.07
N THR A 2 38.56 -0.22 37.34
CA THR A 2 37.50 0.18 36.41
C THR A 2 38.07 -0.02 35.03
N SER A 3 37.63 -1.08 34.35
CA SER A 3 37.98 -1.28 32.96
C SER A 3 37.39 -0.16 32.11
N VAL A 4 38.13 0.29 31.10
CA VAL A 4 37.70 1.37 30.22
C VAL A 4 37.18 0.75 28.92
N ARG A 5 35.86 0.86 28.69
CA ARG A 5 35.23 0.56 27.39
C ARG A 5 34.95 1.87 26.67
N ALA A 6 35.32 1.96 25.39
CA ALA A 6 34.95 3.07 24.52
C ALA A 6 33.92 2.57 23.48
N PRO A 7 32.61 2.65 23.79
CA PRO A 7 31.58 2.31 22.82
C PRO A 7 31.53 3.36 21.71
N TYR A 8 31.54 2.93 20.46
CA TYR A 8 31.13 3.76 19.33
C TYR A 8 29.70 3.40 18.96
N VAL A 9 28.85 4.41 18.82
CA VAL A 9 27.49 4.25 18.32
C VAL A 9 27.45 4.85 16.93
N VAL A 10 27.15 4.03 15.93
CA VAL A 10 26.83 4.52 14.60
C VAL A 10 25.31 4.54 14.47
N PHE A 11 24.79 5.72 14.12
CA PHE A 11 23.40 5.92 13.76
C PHE A 11 23.32 5.93 12.24
N LEU A 12 22.57 4.99 11.68
CA LEU A 12 22.16 5.06 10.29
C LEU A 12 20.78 5.73 10.27
N GLY A 13 20.71 6.93 9.72
CA GLY A 13 19.45 7.56 9.34
C GLY A 13 19.24 7.37 7.85
N SER A 14 18.06 6.93 7.46
CA SER A 14 17.64 7.01 6.06
C SER A 14 17.11 8.40 5.78
N GLU A 15 17.70 9.05 4.78
CA GLU A 15 17.00 10.09 4.06
C GLU A 15 16.19 9.35 2.99
N PRO A 16 14.86 9.50 2.91
CA PRO A 16 14.11 8.97 1.79
C PRO A 16 14.68 9.67 0.54
N SER A 17 15.50 8.95 -0.22
CA SER A 17 15.84 9.38 -1.57
C SER A 17 14.53 9.53 -2.34
N ASP A 18 14.53 10.46 -3.30
CA ASP A 18 13.35 10.99 -3.99
C ASP A 18 12.20 9.98 -4.09
N GLY A 19 11.01 10.40 -3.64
CA GLY A 19 10.09 9.50 -2.92
C GLY A 19 9.45 8.32 -3.65
N THR A 20 9.94 7.87 -4.79
CA THR A 20 9.48 6.70 -5.56
C THR A 20 10.36 5.44 -5.39
N LEU A 21 11.43 5.48 -4.59
CA LEU A 21 12.44 4.43 -4.55
C LEU A 21 12.41 3.56 -3.29
N ASP A 22 12.64 2.26 -3.47
CA ASP A 22 12.97 1.28 -2.42
C ASP A 22 14.50 1.13 -2.42
N GLN A 23 15.19 2.19 -2.01
CA GLN A 23 16.65 2.21 -1.89
C GLN A 23 17.04 1.91 -0.45
N HIS A 24 17.92 0.93 -0.28
CA HIS A 24 18.46 0.52 1.01
C HIS A 24 19.89 0.99 1.14
N SER A 25 20.29 1.32 2.36
CA SER A 25 21.70 1.45 2.72
C SER A 25 22.03 0.41 3.78
N SER A 26 23.09 -0.35 3.53
CA SER A 26 23.68 -1.21 4.55
C SER A 26 25.02 -0.62 4.97
N ILE A 27 25.28 -0.69 6.28
CA ILE A 27 26.51 -0.23 6.91
C ILE A 27 27.21 -1.41 7.56
N GLY A 28 28.46 -1.58 7.17
CA GLY A 28 29.40 -2.51 7.76
C GLY A 28 30.45 -1.81 8.59
N ILE A 29 30.71 -2.30 9.81
CA ILE A 29 31.84 -1.86 10.61
C ILE A 29 32.73 -3.06 10.89
N LEU A 30 33.97 -2.97 10.41
CA LEU A 30 35.04 -3.92 10.73
C LEU A 30 35.97 -3.26 11.75
N PRO A 31 36.00 -3.73 13.01
CA PRO A 31 37.08 -3.36 13.91
C PRO A 31 38.44 -3.75 13.29
N VAL A 32 39.49 -2.96 13.39
CA VAL A 32 40.82 -3.36 12.87
C VAL A 32 41.57 -4.18 13.92
N THR A 33 41.37 -3.86 15.20
CA THR A 33 42.18 -4.40 16.31
C THR A 33 41.56 -5.61 17.01
N ASP A 34 40.23 -5.65 17.25
CA ASP A 34 39.54 -6.79 17.87
C ASP A 34 38.02 -6.72 17.61
N GLY A 35 37.34 -7.84 17.28
CA GLY A 35 35.87 -7.92 17.34
C GLY A 35 35.18 -8.65 16.18
N GLN A 36 33.90 -8.99 16.40
CA GLN A 36 32.99 -9.50 15.37
C GLN A 36 32.62 -8.41 14.37
N VAL A 37 32.47 -8.82 13.12
CA VAL A 37 31.90 -7.99 12.07
C VAL A 37 30.49 -7.60 12.46
N LEU A 38 30.16 -6.31 12.43
CA LEU A 38 28.81 -5.83 12.70
C LEU A 38 28.26 -5.15 11.45
N VAL A 39 27.11 -5.64 10.99
CA VAL A 39 26.37 -5.08 9.87
C VAL A 39 25.01 -4.66 10.37
N THR A 40 24.60 -3.47 9.97
CA THR A 40 23.20 -3.04 10.06
C THR A 40 22.77 -2.56 8.69
N SER A 41 21.47 -2.59 8.45
CA SER A 41 20.83 -1.93 7.33
C SER A 41 19.79 -0.96 7.85
N ASP A 42 19.39 -0.04 6.99
CA ASP A 42 18.35 0.93 7.28
C ASP A 42 17.11 0.22 7.84
N PRO A 43 16.67 0.54 9.07
CA PRO A 43 15.39 0.07 9.59
C PRO A 43 14.27 0.84 8.90
N GLN A 44 13.89 0.42 7.69
CA GLN A 44 12.67 0.92 7.09
C GLN A 44 11.45 0.24 7.71
N ASP A 45 10.88 0.90 8.72
CA ASP A 45 9.48 0.74 9.11
C ASP A 45 8.52 1.24 8.00
N SER A 46 9.03 1.95 6.99
CA SER A 46 8.24 2.66 5.97
C SER A 46 7.30 1.77 5.16
N LEU A 47 7.51 0.44 5.18
CA LEU A 47 6.69 -0.49 4.41
C LEU A 47 5.69 -1.29 5.23
N GLY A 48 5.68 -1.20 6.57
CA GLY A 48 4.90 -2.05 7.48
C GLY A 48 4.80 -3.52 7.06
N ASN A 49 5.79 -3.97 6.29
CA ASN A 49 6.05 -5.36 6.09
C ASN A 49 6.55 -5.87 7.45
N PRO A 50 6.28 -7.12 7.79
CA PRO A 50 7.00 -7.86 8.82
C PRO A 50 8.44 -8.07 8.30
N ARG A 51 9.18 -6.96 8.13
CA ARG A 51 10.61 -6.96 7.91
C ARG A 51 11.24 -7.28 9.26
N PRO A 52 12.34 -8.03 9.27
CA PRO A 52 13.11 -8.15 10.50
C PRO A 52 13.52 -6.77 10.98
N ILE A 53 13.34 -6.51 12.28
CA ILE A 53 13.77 -5.27 12.92
C ILE A 53 15.29 -5.27 12.86
N PHE A 54 15.86 -4.57 11.88
CA PHE A 54 17.28 -4.30 11.88
C PHE A 54 17.59 -3.39 13.08
N PRO A 55 18.66 -3.67 13.85
CA PRO A 55 19.07 -2.72 14.85
C PRO A 55 19.53 -1.43 14.15
N SER A 56 18.72 -0.35 14.19
CA SER A 56 19.05 1.02 13.73
C SER A 56 20.38 1.55 14.25
N ARG A 57 20.88 0.89 15.29
CA ARG A 57 21.98 1.31 16.13
C ARG A 57 22.95 0.15 16.20
N VAL A 58 24.15 0.37 15.66
CA VAL A 58 25.26 -0.54 15.90
C VAL A 58 26.13 0.09 16.97
N VAL A 59 26.22 -0.59 18.11
CA VAL A 59 27.17 -0.24 19.18
C VAL A 59 28.38 -1.15 19.06
N VAL A 60 29.51 -0.60 18.63
CA VAL A 60 30.78 -1.33 18.52
C VAL A 60 31.64 -0.98 19.73
N GLY A 61 31.77 -1.92 20.67
CA GLY A 61 32.71 -1.81 21.78
C GLY A 61 34.14 -2.17 21.36
N GLY A 62 35.13 -1.40 21.83
CA GLY A 62 36.54 -1.85 21.80
C GLY A 62 36.82 -2.91 22.86
N LYS A 63 37.93 -3.65 22.71
CA LYS A 63 38.40 -4.63 23.71
C LYS A 63 38.58 -3.95 25.07
N GLU A 64 38.15 -4.64 26.11
CA GLU A 64 38.29 -4.17 27.48
C GLU A 64 39.76 -4.13 27.89
N VAL A 65 40.25 -2.95 28.30
CA VAL A 65 41.59 -2.81 28.88
C VAL A 65 41.45 -2.68 30.39
N SER A 66 42.12 -3.58 31.12
CA SER A 66 42.00 -3.74 32.57
C SER A 66 42.48 -2.52 33.37
N SER A 67 43.39 -1.73 32.81
CA SER A 67 43.85 -0.45 33.35
C SER A 67 44.58 0.38 32.29
N LEU A 68 44.50 1.71 32.40
CA LEU A 68 45.26 2.67 31.61
C LEU A 68 46.24 3.41 32.52
N SER A 69 47.52 3.45 32.16
CA SER A 69 48.51 4.29 32.84
C SER A 69 48.22 5.78 32.63
N PRO A 70 48.55 6.67 33.59
CA PRO A 70 48.45 8.11 33.40
C PRO A 70 49.14 8.56 32.10
N ASN A 71 48.52 9.50 31.37
CA ASN A 71 49.01 10.05 30.09
C ASN A 71 49.12 9.05 28.93
N THR A 72 48.45 7.89 29.01
CA THR A 72 48.40 6.91 27.92
C THR A 72 47.02 6.94 27.27
N SER A 73 46.94 6.99 25.94
CA SER A 73 45.68 6.92 25.17
C SER A 73 45.52 5.54 24.52
N ILE A 74 44.27 5.06 24.41
CA ILE A 74 43.96 3.87 23.60
C ILE A 74 43.56 4.36 22.21
N LYS A 75 44.21 3.82 21.17
CA LYS A 75 43.81 4.01 19.78
C LYS A 75 42.98 2.80 19.33
N TYR A 76 41.77 3.04 18.85
CA TYR A 76 40.95 2.04 18.17
C TYR A 76 40.87 2.39 16.68
N GLU A 77 41.25 1.47 15.82
CA GLU A 77 41.11 1.62 14.37
C GLU A 77 39.94 0.77 13.87
N ARG A 78 39.16 1.29 12.92
CA ARG A 78 38.00 0.62 12.32
C ARG A 78 37.93 0.95 10.84
N ARG A 79 37.52 -0.01 10.01
CA ARG A 79 37.12 0.22 8.61
C ARG A 79 35.60 0.28 8.53
N PHE A 80 35.14 1.22 7.72
CA PHE A 80 33.74 1.54 7.57
C PHE A 80 33.34 1.32 6.11
N TYR A 81 32.24 0.59 5.92
CA TYR A 81 31.73 0.22 4.61
C TYR A 81 30.28 0.69 4.54
N ILE A 82 29.94 1.37 3.46
CA ILE A 82 28.56 1.67 3.10
C ILE A 82 28.33 1.08 1.73
N THR A 83 27.24 0.34 1.58
CA THR A 83 26.66 0.03 0.28
C THR A 83 25.25 0.61 0.25
N SER A 84 24.84 1.10 -0.89
CA SER A 84 23.45 1.44 -1.16
C SER A 84 23.01 0.82 -2.49
N GLY A 85 21.74 0.41 -2.57
CA GLY A 85 21.23 -0.37 -3.69
C GLY A 85 19.71 -0.46 -3.71
N SER A 86 19.17 -1.03 -4.78
CA SER A 86 17.74 -1.33 -4.88
C SER A 86 17.50 -2.80 -4.54
N SER A 87 16.60 -3.04 -3.59
CA SER A 87 16.09 -4.37 -3.19
C SER A 87 15.43 -5.21 -4.30
N GLY A 88 15.27 -4.65 -5.49
CA GLY A 88 14.42 -5.21 -6.54
C GLY A 88 15.13 -5.99 -7.65
N ASP A 89 16.47 -6.03 -7.70
CA ASP A 89 17.18 -6.68 -8.80
C ASP A 89 17.59 -8.13 -8.46
N PRO A 90 16.92 -9.16 -9.01
CA PRO A 90 17.31 -10.55 -8.83
C PRO A 90 18.69 -10.89 -9.42
N ALA A 91 19.24 -10.05 -10.31
CA ALA A 91 20.61 -10.21 -10.82
C ALA A 91 21.68 -9.73 -9.83
N LEU A 92 21.30 -9.02 -8.76
CA LEU A 92 22.19 -8.54 -7.71
C LEU A 92 22.20 -9.44 -6.46
N LEU A 93 21.69 -10.67 -6.57
CA LEU A 93 21.82 -11.64 -5.49
C LEU A 93 23.31 -11.92 -5.19
N PRO A 94 23.72 -11.86 -3.90
CA PRO A 94 22.87 -11.79 -2.71
C PRO A 94 22.52 -10.37 -2.22
N SER A 95 21.47 -10.25 -1.39
CA SER A 95 20.99 -8.99 -0.79
C SER A 95 22.12 -8.11 -0.21
N GLU A 96 21.94 -6.79 -0.19
CA GLU A 96 22.99 -5.81 0.12
C GLU A 96 23.64 -6.07 1.49
N THR A 97 22.87 -6.57 2.46
CA THR A 97 23.36 -6.97 3.79
C THR A 97 24.33 -8.15 3.70
N THR A 98 23.98 -9.20 2.95
CA THR A 98 24.82 -10.39 2.72
C THR A 98 26.10 -10.03 1.96
N SER A 99 26.00 -9.12 0.97
CA SER A 99 27.15 -8.60 0.22
C SER A 99 28.14 -7.84 1.11
N ILE A 100 27.68 -6.95 1.98
CA ILE A 100 28.55 -6.27 2.96
C ILE A 100 29.17 -7.26 3.95
N GLN A 101 28.41 -8.23 4.46
CA GLN A 101 28.96 -9.24 5.37
C GLN A 101 30.07 -10.06 4.71
N ASN A 102 29.91 -10.44 3.44
CA ASN A 102 30.94 -11.13 2.66
C ASN A 102 32.19 -10.24 2.51
N LEU A 103 32.02 -8.97 2.14
CA LEU A 103 33.13 -8.03 2.01
C LEU A 103 33.91 -7.87 3.33
N LEU A 104 33.20 -7.68 4.44
CA LEU A 104 33.82 -7.50 5.76
C LEU A 104 34.61 -8.74 6.21
N LEU A 105 34.10 -9.94 5.92
CA LEU A 105 34.81 -11.18 6.22
C LEU A 105 36.05 -11.36 5.35
N SER A 106 35.98 -11.02 4.06
CA SER A 106 37.15 -11.01 3.15
C SER A 106 38.23 -10.02 3.59
N GLU A 107 37.81 -8.83 4.00
CA GLU A 107 38.70 -7.80 4.52
C GLU A 107 39.30 -8.19 5.88
N SER A 108 38.52 -8.87 6.73
CA SER A 108 39.03 -9.46 7.97
C SER A 108 40.10 -10.52 7.71
N HIS A 109 39.97 -11.32 6.65
CA HIS A 109 41.02 -12.26 6.24
C HIS A 109 42.32 -11.51 5.90
N THR A 110 42.22 -10.53 5.00
CA THR A 110 43.37 -9.73 4.56
C THR A 110 44.05 -9.00 5.72
N LEU A 111 43.27 -8.45 6.65
CA LEU A 111 43.79 -7.66 7.78
C LEU A 111 44.34 -8.51 8.93
N ARG A 112 43.74 -9.66 9.21
CA ARG A 112 43.97 -10.42 10.45
C ARG A 112 44.50 -11.83 10.22
N GLY A 113 44.61 -12.28 8.97
CA GLY A 113 44.97 -13.65 8.62
C GLY A 113 43.94 -14.68 9.10
N ILE A 114 42.67 -14.26 9.29
CA ILE A 114 41.58 -15.17 9.64
C ILE A 114 41.09 -15.81 8.35
N ASP A 115 41.34 -17.09 8.16
CA ASP A 115 40.83 -17.81 7.00
C ASP A 115 39.30 -17.72 6.92
N ILE A 116 38.79 -17.65 5.69
CA ILE A 116 37.36 -17.63 5.42
C ILE A 116 36.98 -18.81 4.55
N GLY A 117 35.85 -19.41 4.90
CA GLY A 117 35.23 -20.44 4.09
C GLY A 117 33.97 -19.94 3.39
N ALA A 118 33.65 -20.57 2.27
CA ALA A 118 32.44 -20.27 1.51
C ALA A 118 31.42 -21.43 1.57
N VAL A 119 30.15 -21.04 1.67
CA VAL A 119 28.99 -21.93 1.59
C VAL A 119 28.02 -21.37 0.56
N GLN A 120 27.51 -22.23 -0.33
CA GLN A 120 26.44 -21.92 -1.26
C GLN A 120 25.19 -22.72 -0.91
N PHE A 121 24.01 -22.11 -1.00
CA PHE A 121 22.75 -22.77 -0.66
C PHE A 121 21.56 -22.22 -1.45
N GLY A 122 20.53 -23.06 -1.61
CA GLY A 122 19.21 -22.65 -2.07
C GLY A 122 18.21 -22.56 -0.92
N THR A 123 17.18 -21.72 -1.07
CA THR A 123 16.06 -21.60 -0.14
C THR A 123 14.78 -22.08 -0.80
N PHE A 124 13.87 -22.68 -0.03
CA PHE A 124 12.55 -23.11 -0.51
C PHE A 124 11.52 -23.00 0.63
N GLY A 125 10.23 -23.03 0.32
CA GLY A 125 9.18 -22.90 1.32
C GLY A 125 8.07 -21.94 0.89
N THR A 126 6.96 -22.00 1.61
CA THR A 126 5.66 -21.60 1.08
C THR A 126 4.89 -20.76 2.08
N SER A 127 5.27 -19.51 2.27
CA SER A 127 4.54 -18.67 3.20
C SER A 127 3.26 -18.09 2.57
N GLN A 128 2.24 -18.89 2.21
CA GLN A 128 0.98 -18.33 1.63
C GLN A 128 -0.36 -18.89 2.15
N ARG A 129 -0.40 -19.77 3.17
CA ARG A 129 -1.64 -19.94 3.99
C ARG A 129 -1.42 -19.34 5.37
N LYS A 130 -1.39 -18.00 5.42
CA LYS A 130 -1.14 -17.14 6.60
C LYS A 130 0.33 -16.97 7.04
N GLY A 131 1.30 -17.21 6.17
CA GLY A 131 2.71 -17.24 6.55
C GLY A 131 3.50 -15.98 6.21
N TYR A 132 4.34 -15.55 7.14
CA TYR A 132 5.53 -14.76 6.86
C TYR A 132 6.62 -15.66 6.28
N ALA A 133 7.38 -15.18 5.29
CA ALA A 133 8.47 -15.92 4.65
C ALA A 133 9.51 -16.38 5.69
N ALA A 134 10.45 -17.23 5.27
CA ALA A 134 11.72 -17.33 5.99
C ALA A 134 12.29 -15.92 6.05
N ASN A 135 12.27 -15.32 7.24
CA ASN A 135 12.74 -13.95 7.41
C ASN A 135 14.20 -13.93 7.86
N GLU A 136 14.68 -15.04 8.45
CA GLU A 136 15.98 -15.12 9.09
C GLU A 136 16.67 -16.48 8.82
N ILE A 137 17.95 -16.43 8.40
CA ILE A 137 18.87 -17.56 8.35
C ILE A 137 20.03 -17.27 9.30
N ARG A 138 20.27 -18.15 10.26
CA ARG A 138 21.39 -18.05 11.21
C ARG A 138 22.43 -19.11 10.91
N PHE A 139 23.69 -18.70 10.83
CA PHE A 139 24.84 -19.58 10.82
C PHE A 139 25.50 -19.53 12.19
N GLU A 140 25.42 -20.65 12.91
CA GLU A 140 25.94 -20.78 14.25
C GLU A 140 27.11 -21.77 14.23
N ARG A 141 28.28 -21.32 14.69
CA ARG A 141 29.47 -22.16 14.76
C ARG A 141 29.51 -22.89 16.09
N PHE A 142 29.90 -24.15 16.05
CA PHE A 142 30.17 -24.91 17.26
C PHE A 142 31.48 -24.46 17.91
N THR A 143 31.46 -24.25 19.24
CA THR A 143 32.63 -23.84 20.04
C THR A 143 33.02 -24.88 21.09
N GLY A 144 32.26 -25.96 21.21
CA GLY A 144 32.52 -27.05 22.15
C GLY A 144 33.42 -28.13 21.57
N GLN A 145 33.54 -29.24 22.30
CA GLN A 145 34.27 -30.42 21.83
C GLN A 145 33.39 -31.23 20.87
N THR A 146 33.88 -31.47 19.64
CA THR A 146 33.15 -32.19 18.58
C THR A 146 33.18 -33.71 18.76
N THR A 147 34.02 -34.21 19.67
CA THR A 147 34.25 -35.63 19.92
C THR A 147 33.81 -36.06 21.32
N THR A 148 33.51 -37.35 21.51
CA THR A 148 33.20 -37.94 22.82
C THR A 148 34.47 -38.46 23.52
N THR A 149 35.40 -39.05 22.78
CA THR A 149 36.74 -39.47 23.24
C THR A 149 37.67 -39.63 22.02
N GLY A 150 38.87 -39.07 22.05
CA GLY A 150 39.80 -39.10 20.91
C GLY A 150 39.22 -38.43 19.67
N THR A 151 39.25 -39.12 18.52
CA THR A 151 38.75 -38.63 17.22
C THR A 151 37.30 -39.04 16.90
N LEU A 152 36.59 -39.74 17.80
CA LEU A 152 35.22 -40.19 17.57
C LEU A 152 34.23 -39.02 17.69
N LEU A 153 33.56 -38.67 16.58
CA LEU A 153 32.56 -37.61 16.53
C LEU A 153 31.37 -37.89 17.45
N LYS A 154 30.88 -36.84 18.13
CA LYS A 154 29.58 -36.86 18.83
C LYS A 154 28.46 -37.20 17.84
N SER A 155 27.43 -37.89 18.34
CA SER A 155 26.21 -38.11 17.55
C SER A 155 25.50 -36.79 17.27
N ASP A 156 24.68 -36.77 16.22
CA ASP A 156 23.94 -35.58 15.80
C ASP A 156 23.02 -35.05 16.91
N ASN A 157 22.33 -35.94 17.61
CA ASN A 157 21.49 -35.58 18.76
C ASN A 157 22.34 -34.96 19.88
N ALA A 158 23.53 -35.51 20.14
CA ALA A 158 24.43 -34.95 21.16
C ALA A 158 24.92 -33.55 20.77
N LEU A 159 25.32 -33.33 19.51
CA LEU A 159 25.74 -32.01 19.01
C LEU A 159 24.58 -30.99 18.99
N LEU A 160 23.39 -31.39 18.56
CA LEU A 160 22.21 -30.52 18.52
C LEU A 160 21.78 -30.05 19.91
N SER A 161 21.88 -30.92 20.92
CA SER A 161 21.53 -30.62 22.31
C SER A 161 22.59 -29.86 23.10
N ASP A 162 23.82 -29.77 22.58
CA ASP A 162 24.94 -29.11 23.24
C ASP A 162 24.75 -27.58 23.22
N PRO A 163 24.93 -26.86 24.35
CA PRO A 163 24.73 -25.41 24.39
C PRO A 163 25.87 -24.61 23.72
N SER A 164 26.95 -25.26 23.27
CA SER A 164 28.16 -24.62 22.75
C SER A 164 28.03 -24.13 21.30
N TRP A 165 26.87 -23.60 20.91
CA TRP A 165 26.64 -22.97 19.62
C TRP A 165 26.70 -21.46 19.75
N LYS A 166 27.57 -20.83 18.96
CA LYS A 166 27.73 -19.39 18.93
C LYS A 166 27.26 -18.86 17.59
N LEU A 167 26.36 -17.89 17.63
CA LEU A 167 25.97 -17.15 16.44
C LEU A 167 27.19 -16.42 15.85
N GLU A 168 27.52 -16.74 14.60
CA GLU A 168 28.58 -16.05 13.85
C GLU A 168 28.02 -15.14 12.76
N ARG A 169 26.87 -15.49 12.17
CA ARG A 169 26.26 -14.72 11.09
C ARG A 169 24.75 -14.87 11.07
N ILE A 170 24.06 -13.78 10.75
CA ILE A 170 22.64 -13.78 10.40
C ILE A 170 22.51 -13.17 9.00
N ASP A 171 21.87 -13.88 8.09
CA ASP A 171 21.34 -13.33 6.86
C ASP A 171 19.82 -13.16 7.01
N TRP A 172 19.33 -12.02 6.58
CA TRP A 172 17.90 -11.71 6.56
C TRP A 172 17.44 -11.77 5.12
N LEU A 173 16.36 -12.51 4.86
CA LEU A 173 15.84 -12.68 3.51
C LEU A 173 14.77 -11.64 3.21
N GLU A 174 14.85 -11.08 2.01
CA GLU A 174 13.83 -10.23 1.44
C GLU A 174 12.77 -11.04 0.67
N GLY A 175 11.66 -10.39 0.32
CA GLY A 175 10.51 -11.07 -0.31
C GLY A 175 10.79 -11.72 -1.67
N PHE A 176 11.87 -11.33 -2.35
CA PHE A 176 12.29 -11.88 -3.66
C PHE A 176 13.45 -12.90 -3.54
N ASP A 177 14.07 -13.02 -2.37
CA ASP A 177 15.19 -13.95 -2.11
C ASP A 177 14.74 -15.43 -1.98
N THR A 178 13.43 -15.68 -2.07
CA THR A 178 12.82 -17.01 -2.13
C THR A 178 12.52 -17.39 -3.58
N SER A 179 13.55 -17.52 -4.42
CA SER A 179 13.39 -17.83 -5.84
C SER A 179 14.19 -19.06 -6.26
N VAL A 180 13.79 -20.24 -5.76
CA VAL A 180 14.20 -21.49 -6.38
C VAL A 180 12.97 -22.13 -7.02
N ASP A 181 13.07 -22.28 -8.34
CA ASP A 181 12.22 -23.14 -9.16
C ASP A 181 12.25 -24.57 -8.59
N GLU A 182 11.14 -25.33 -8.69
CA GLU A 182 11.01 -26.68 -8.11
C GLU A 182 12.08 -27.69 -8.62
N SER A 183 12.89 -27.26 -9.61
CA SER A 183 13.98 -27.97 -10.26
C SER A 183 15.38 -27.82 -9.61
N GLY A 184 15.54 -26.97 -8.57
CA GLY A 184 16.79 -26.89 -7.80
C GLY A 184 18.03 -26.33 -8.55
N GLY A 185 17.86 -25.71 -9.72
CA GLY A 185 18.98 -25.21 -10.53
C GLY A 185 18.80 -23.76 -10.97
N GLY A 186 19.64 -22.85 -10.48
CA GLY A 186 19.77 -21.51 -11.07
C GLY A 186 20.52 -20.52 -10.19
N ASN A 187 19.95 -20.15 -9.04
CA ASN A 187 20.44 -19.05 -8.21
C ASN A 187 20.71 -19.54 -6.77
N LEU A 188 21.98 -19.85 -6.46
CA LEU A 188 22.41 -20.20 -5.11
C LEU A 188 22.96 -18.97 -4.40
N SER A 189 22.51 -18.74 -3.17
CA SER A 189 23.05 -17.70 -2.29
C SER A 189 24.46 -18.07 -1.82
N LEU A 190 25.40 -17.13 -1.90
CA LEU A 190 26.78 -17.30 -1.44
C LEU A 190 27.03 -16.56 -0.12
N VAL A 191 27.54 -17.31 0.86
CA VAL A 191 27.83 -16.80 2.21
C VAL A 191 29.26 -17.16 2.61
N TYR A 192 30.00 -16.16 3.09
CA TYR A 192 31.28 -16.37 3.77
C TYR A 192 31.09 -16.58 5.27
N LEU A 193 31.86 -17.51 5.82
CA LEU A 193 31.89 -17.87 7.23
C LEU A 193 33.34 -17.96 7.73
N PRO A 194 33.62 -17.61 8.99
CA PRO A 194 34.94 -17.83 9.58
C PRO A 194 35.40 -19.29 9.48
N LEU A 195 36.63 -19.51 9.02
CA LEU A 195 37.25 -20.82 8.97
C LEU A 195 38.07 -21.02 10.26
N VAL A 196 37.58 -21.85 11.18
CA VAL A 196 38.24 -22.12 12.47
C VAL A 196 38.60 -23.58 12.53
N ALA A 197 39.89 -23.89 12.72
CA ALA A 197 40.35 -25.27 12.86
C ALA A 197 39.68 -25.97 14.06
N ASP A 198 39.27 -27.22 13.87
CA ASP A 198 38.81 -28.07 14.95
C ASP A 198 40.04 -28.62 15.70
N PRO A 199 40.28 -28.22 16.96
CA PRO A 199 41.45 -28.66 17.70
C PRO A 199 41.45 -30.17 18.00
N ASN A 200 40.29 -30.84 17.86
CA ASN A 200 40.14 -32.27 18.15
C ASN A 200 40.31 -33.15 16.92
N ILE A 201 40.31 -32.57 15.71
CA ILE A 201 40.35 -33.30 14.44
C ILE A 201 41.35 -32.61 13.51
N PRO A 202 42.60 -33.12 13.41
CA PRO A 202 43.62 -32.53 12.55
C PRO A 202 43.13 -32.35 11.11
N GLY A 203 43.33 -31.15 10.55
CA GLY A 203 42.93 -30.81 9.18
C GLY A 203 41.42 -30.56 8.97
N SER A 204 40.60 -30.66 10.02
CA SER A 204 39.16 -30.35 9.96
C SER A 204 38.87 -28.96 10.51
N MET A 205 37.74 -28.40 10.10
CA MET A 205 37.21 -27.14 10.61
C MET A 205 36.05 -27.38 11.58
N MET A 206 35.81 -26.41 12.46
CA MET A 206 34.67 -26.38 13.37
C MET A 206 33.37 -26.41 12.56
N PRO A 207 32.40 -27.26 12.94
CA PRO A 207 31.16 -27.39 12.20
C PRO A 207 30.21 -26.21 12.47
N TYR A 208 29.33 -25.98 11.51
CA TYR A 208 28.26 -25.02 11.57
C TYR A 208 26.90 -25.72 11.60
N ARG A 209 25.92 -25.05 12.23
CA ARG A 209 24.51 -25.35 12.04
C ARG A 209 23.82 -24.17 11.40
N VAL A 210 22.80 -24.47 10.62
CA VAL A 210 21.94 -23.50 9.97
C VAL A 210 20.58 -23.53 10.64
N VAL A 211 20.12 -22.37 11.11
CA VAL A 211 18.77 -22.20 11.67
C VAL A 211 17.98 -21.29 10.76
N THR A 212 16.87 -21.77 10.20
CA THR A 212 15.94 -20.97 9.40
C THR A 212 14.69 -20.68 10.20
N LYS A 213 14.24 -19.42 10.22
CA LYS A 213 13.07 -19.00 11.01
C LYS A 213 12.06 -18.20 10.20
N SER A 214 10.80 -18.41 10.54
CA SER A 214 9.66 -17.52 10.28
C SER A 214 8.99 -17.17 11.61
N ALA A 215 7.84 -16.49 11.60
CA ALA A 215 7.11 -16.22 12.83
C ALA A 215 6.51 -17.49 13.48
N GLU A 216 6.24 -18.52 12.67
CA GLU A 216 5.52 -19.73 13.12
C GLU A 216 6.41 -20.97 13.14
N TYR A 217 7.44 -21.03 12.29
CA TYR A 217 8.27 -22.22 12.12
C TYR A 217 9.76 -21.91 12.32
N SER A 218 10.48 -22.91 12.80
CA SER A 218 11.93 -22.89 12.93
C SER A 218 12.47 -24.28 12.61
N SER A 219 13.48 -24.34 11.75
CA SER A 219 14.20 -25.57 11.43
C SER A 219 15.68 -25.39 11.70
N THR A 220 16.30 -26.38 12.34
CA THR A 220 17.73 -26.39 12.69
C THR A 220 18.38 -27.59 12.03
N MET A 221 19.45 -27.35 11.28
CA MET A 221 20.13 -28.36 10.47
C MET A 221 21.64 -28.33 10.76
N ILE A 222 22.22 -29.51 10.98
CA ILE A 222 23.67 -29.65 11.25
C ILE A 222 24.40 -30.48 10.20
N ARG A 223 23.67 -31.23 9.36
CA ARG A 223 24.23 -32.06 8.30
C ARG A 223 23.65 -31.74 6.94
N PHE A 224 24.51 -31.83 5.93
CA PHE A 224 24.21 -31.51 4.56
C PHE A 224 24.99 -32.43 3.62
N SER A 225 24.38 -32.74 2.49
CA SER A 225 25.07 -33.25 1.31
C SER A 225 25.89 -32.10 0.71
N ASP A 226 27.08 -32.44 0.20
CA ASP A 226 27.97 -31.46 -0.42
C ASP A 226 27.99 -31.71 -1.92
N ALA A 227 27.18 -30.97 -2.66
CA ALA A 227 27.06 -31.12 -4.11
C ALA A 227 28.37 -30.79 -4.87
N SER A 228 29.35 -30.16 -4.20
CA SER A 228 30.68 -29.94 -4.76
C SER A 228 31.63 -31.13 -4.59
N ASP A 229 31.26 -32.15 -3.81
CA ASP A 229 32.07 -33.35 -3.61
C ASP A 229 31.86 -34.35 -4.75
N ALA A 230 32.80 -34.40 -5.69
CA ALA A 230 32.73 -35.31 -6.84
C ALA A 230 32.75 -36.80 -6.46
N THR A 231 33.18 -37.15 -5.25
CA THR A 231 33.32 -38.55 -4.81
C THR A 231 32.11 -39.07 -4.05
N ASN A 232 31.51 -38.22 -3.21
CA ASN A 232 30.38 -38.59 -2.35
C ASN A 232 29.36 -37.44 -2.24
N PRO A 233 28.76 -36.98 -3.35
CA PRO A 233 27.95 -35.76 -3.38
C PRO A 233 26.67 -35.86 -2.54
N THR A 234 26.18 -37.07 -2.27
CA THR A 234 24.94 -37.33 -1.53
C THR A 234 25.14 -37.66 -0.05
N SER A 235 26.39 -37.82 0.40
CA SER A 235 26.67 -38.22 1.78
C SER A 235 26.50 -37.05 2.75
N GLN A 236 25.51 -37.13 3.65
CA GLN A 236 25.28 -36.12 4.67
C GLN A 236 26.38 -36.07 5.74
N ARG A 237 27.03 -34.91 5.86
CA ARG A 237 28.10 -34.63 6.81
C ARG A 237 27.91 -33.28 7.48
N LEU A 238 28.61 -33.06 8.60
CA LEU A 238 28.58 -31.77 9.29
C LEU A 238 29.02 -30.65 8.34
N LEU A 239 28.29 -29.53 8.34
CA LEU A 239 28.64 -28.35 7.55
C LEU A 239 29.99 -27.80 8.01
N ARG A 240 31.00 -27.92 7.16
CA ARG A 240 32.33 -27.35 7.38
C ARG A 240 32.65 -26.47 6.17
N PRO A 241 32.68 -25.13 6.33
CA PRO A 241 33.02 -24.23 5.24
C PRO A 241 34.37 -24.64 4.60
N ARG A 242 34.48 -24.51 3.27
CA ARG A 242 35.72 -24.79 2.54
C ARG A 242 36.50 -23.49 2.32
N SER A 243 37.82 -23.53 2.51
CA SER A 243 38.68 -22.36 2.30
C SER A 243 38.59 -21.88 0.84
N ILE A 244 38.44 -20.58 0.63
CA ILE A 244 38.43 -19.98 -0.72
C ILE A 244 39.83 -19.60 -1.23
N TYR A 245 40.87 -19.80 -0.40
CA TYR A 245 42.25 -19.41 -0.68
C TYR A 245 43.22 -20.61 -0.70
N ALA A 246 42.74 -21.82 -0.42
CA ALA A 246 43.55 -23.03 -0.50
C ALA A 246 43.73 -23.45 -1.96
N THR A 247 44.98 -23.67 -2.39
CA THR A 247 45.36 -24.01 -3.77
C THR A 247 44.80 -25.34 -4.30
N VAL A 248 44.15 -26.14 -3.45
CA VAL A 248 43.75 -27.52 -3.78
C VAL A 248 42.23 -27.71 -3.91
N ASP A 249 41.39 -26.79 -3.42
CA ASP A 249 39.92 -26.91 -3.53
C ASP A 249 39.24 -25.53 -3.42
N ASN A 250 39.26 -24.76 -4.51
CA ASN A 250 38.65 -23.42 -4.58
C ASN A 250 37.11 -23.43 -4.72
N THR A 251 36.46 -24.57 -4.48
CA THR A 251 35.01 -24.73 -4.62
C THR A 251 34.31 -24.53 -3.27
N PRO A 252 33.27 -23.69 -3.18
CA PRO A 252 32.49 -23.54 -1.96
C PRO A 252 31.83 -24.87 -1.56
N PHE A 253 31.52 -25.03 -0.27
CA PHE A 253 30.63 -26.13 0.15
C PHE A 253 29.24 -25.83 -0.40
N ILE A 254 28.72 -26.66 -1.30
CA ILE A 254 27.40 -26.45 -1.91
C ILE A 254 26.41 -27.34 -1.17
N LEU A 255 25.48 -26.74 -0.43
CA LEU A 255 24.40 -27.50 0.23
C LEU A 255 23.54 -28.15 -0.84
N GLY A 256 23.50 -29.48 -0.86
CA GLY A 256 22.61 -30.21 -1.77
C GLY A 256 21.14 -30.20 -1.33
N GLU A 257 20.85 -29.76 -0.11
CA GLU A 257 19.48 -29.59 0.40
C GLU A 257 19.02 -28.13 0.43
N LEU A 258 17.72 -27.93 0.18
CA LEU A 258 17.08 -26.62 0.25
C LEU A 258 16.79 -26.23 1.72
N LEU A 259 17.02 -24.96 2.04
CA LEU A 259 16.77 -24.39 3.36
C LEU A 259 15.33 -23.84 3.47
N ALA A 260 14.57 -24.32 4.46
CA ALA A 260 13.17 -23.92 4.71
C ALA A 260 12.83 -23.97 6.21
N PRO A 261 12.10 -22.98 6.80
CA PRO A 261 11.63 -23.04 8.18
C PRO A 261 10.73 -24.26 8.45
N GLU A 262 9.95 -24.67 7.46
CA GLU A 262 9.05 -25.84 7.47
C GLU A 262 9.66 -27.09 6.79
N ARG A 263 10.99 -27.21 6.72
CA ARG A 263 11.70 -28.31 6.00
C ARG A 263 11.13 -29.70 6.28
N SER A 264 10.83 -30.02 7.54
CA SER A 264 10.34 -31.35 7.94
C SER A 264 8.99 -31.75 7.33
N LEU A 265 8.24 -30.79 6.76
CA LEU A 265 6.98 -31.03 6.08
C LEU A 265 7.13 -31.16 4.55
N LEU A 266 8.21 -30.59 4.00
CA LEU A 266 8.39 -30.37 2.56
C LEU A 266 9.45 -31.27 1.93
N VAL A 267 10.44 -31.69 2.71
CA VAL A 267 11.67 -32.29 2.20
C VAL A 267 11.92 -33.63 2.90
N ASN A 268 12.30 -34.65 2.15
CA ASN A 268 12.67 -35.95 2.72
C ASN A 268 14.06 -35.91 3.40
N SER A 269 14.51 -37.04 3.97
CA SER A 269 15.82 -37.14 4.60
C SER A 269 16.99 -36.85 3.64
N SER A 270 16.79 -37.02 2.33
CA SER A 270 17.80 -36.81 1.28
C SER A 270 17.88 -35.38 0.77
N GLY A 271 16.99 -34.48 1.19
CA GLY A 271 16.95 -33.10 0.69
C GLY A 271 16.03 -32.86 -0.50
N GLU A 272 15.34 -33.90 -0.99
CA GLU A 272 14.43 -33.81 -2.13
C GLU A 272 13.06 -33.28 -1.67
N VAL A 273 12.50 -32.35 -2.44
CA VAL A 273 11.14 -31.85 -2.22
C VAL A 273 10.15 -32.97 -2.52
N ILE A 274 9.32 -33.33 -1.54
CA ILE A 274 8.29 -34.37 -1.65
C ILE A 274 6.88 -33.80 -1.58
N ASN A 275 6.73 -32.57 -1.09
CA ASN A 275 5.47 -31.86 -1.02
C ASN A 275 5.67 -30.36 -1.32
N SER A 276 4.78 -29.78 -2.12
CA SER A 276 4.61 -28.33 -2.22
C SER A 276 3.38 -27.91 -1.41
N ILE A 277 3.56 -27.13 -0.34
CA ILE A 277 2.44 -26.62 0.47
C ILE A 277 1.69 -25.50 -0.28
N VAL A 278 2.34 -24.78 -1.19
CA VAL A 278 1.74 -23.82 -2.14
C VAL A 278 2.18 -24.12 -3.56
N THR A 279 1.36 -23.75 -4.55
CA THR A 279 1.71 -23.87 -5.97
C THR A 279 1.67 -22.52 -6.68
N PRO A 280 2.60 -22.24 -7.59
CA PRO A 280 2.65 -20.98 -8.30
C PRO A 280 1.55 -20.89 -9.35
N HIS A 281 0.96 -19.71 -9.48
CA HIS A 281 -0.02 -19.37 -10.50
C HIS A 281 0.32 -17.98 -11.07
N ALA A 282 0.36 -17.89 -12.39
CA ALA A 282 0.57 -16.64 -13.12
C ALA A 282 -0.77 -15.99 -13.45
N PHE A 283 -0.87 -14.68 -13.25
CA PHE A 283 -2.06 -13.89 -13.57
C PHE A 283 -1.68 -12.73 -14.48
N SER A 284 -2.38 -12.63 -15.61
CA SER A 284 -2.25 -11.55 -16.57
C SER A 284 -3.59 -10.85 -16.77
N VAL A 285 -3.54 -9.59 -17.18
CA VAL A 285 -4.74 -8.81 -17.49
C VAL A 285 -4.53 -8.11 -18.82
N LYS A 286 -5.53 -8.20 -19.71
CA LYS A 286 -5.59 -7.41 -20.95
C LYS A 286 -6.87 -6.58 -21.00
N GLU A 287 -6.81 -5.47 -21.72
CA GLU A 287 -8.03 -4.76 -22.09
C GLU A 287 -8.71 -5.48 -23.28
N ILE A 288 -10.05 -5.45 -23.34
CA ILE A 288 -10.81 -6.04 -24.46
C ILE A 288 -10.65 -5.17 -25.71
N GLY A 289 -10.40 -5.80 -26.86
CA GLY A 289 -10.33 -5.12 -28.16
C GLY A 289 -8.92 -4.77 -28.62
N THR A 290 -7.90 -5.35 -27.99
CA THR A 290 -6.49 -5.05 -28.24
C THR A 290 -5.66 -6.35 -28.37
N ASP A 291 -4.53 -6.33 -29.09
CA ASP A 291 -3.69 -7.52 -29.35
C ASP A 291 -2.61 -7.77 -28.26
N LEU A 292 -2.45 -9.03 -27.87
CA LEU A 292 -2.17 -9.49 -26.51
C LEU A 292 -0.71 -9.48 -26.01
N VAL A 293 0.27 -8.93 -26.72
CA VAL A 293 1.65 -9.34 -26.42
C VAL A 293 2.30 -8.57 -25.25
N ALA A 294 2.00 -7.29 -25.02
CA ALA A 294 2.75 -6.47 -24.04
C ALA A 294 1.97 -5.29 -23.41
N GLN A 295 0.69 -5.44 -23.07
CA GLN A 295 -0.14 -4.30 -22.64
C GLN A 295 -0.13 -4.02 -21.14
N TYR A 296 -0.26 -2.72 -20.83
CA TYR A 296 -0.47 -2.22 -19.48
C TYR A 296 -1.98 -2.12 -19.21
N ALA A 297 -2.58 -3.13 -18.58
CA ALA A 297 -3.98 -3.10 -18.18
C ALA A 297 -4.10 -2.91 -16.65
N PRO A 298 -4.57 -1.74 -16.18
CA PRO A 298 -4.74 -1.50 -14.76
C PRO A 298 -5.88 -2.32 -14.17
N ALA A 299 -5.61 -3.01 -13.07
CA ALA A 299 -6.59 -3.87 -12.42
C ALA A 299 -6.30 -4.09 -10.95
N THR A 300 -7.34 -4.49 -10.21
CA THR A 300 -7.24 -5.17 -8.92
C THR A 300 -7.67 -6.61 -9.14
N ILE A 301 -6.85 -7.58 -8.73
CA ILE A 301 -7.21 -8.99 -8.68
C ILE A 301 -7.44 -9.39 -7.22
N ILE A 302 -8.60 -9.96 -6.94
CA ILE A 302 -9.00 -10.47 -5.63
C ILE A 302 -9.04 -11.99 -5.69
N PHE A 303 -8.48 -12.63 -4.68
CA PHE A 303 -8.41 -14.08 -4.55
C PHE A 303 -9.33 -14.55 -3.43
N ALA A 304 -10.43 -15.22 -3.76
CA ALA A 304 -11.34 -15.79 -2.77
C ALA A 304 -11.10 -17.29 -2.61
N GLY A 305 -11.00 -17.78 -1.38
CA GLY A 305 -11.01 -19.22 -1.12
C GLY A 305 -12.42 -19.78 -1.32
N LEU A 306 -12.52 -20.95 -1.94
CA LEU A 306 -13.78 -21.65 -2.21
C LEU A 306 -13.94 -22.86 -1.31
N ASP A 307 -15.15 -23.05 -0.78
CA ASP A 307 -15.52 -24.25 -0.04
C ASP A 307 -15.78 -25.45 -0.98
N ALA A 308 -16.18 -26.59 -0.41
CA ALA A 308 -16.47 -27.81 -1.16
C ALA A 308 -17.65 -27.67 -2.15
N PHE A 309 -18.47 -26.62 -2.02
CA PHE A 309 -19.61 -26.32 -2.89
C PHE A 309 -19.29 -25.20 -3.91
N GLY A 310 -18.05 -24.71 -3.93
CA GLY A 310 -17.63 -23.62 -4.82
C GLY A 310 -18.09 -22.23 -4.35
N GLN A 311 -18.50 -22.08 -3.09
CA GLN A 311 -18.89 -20.79 -2.52
C GLN A 311 -17.68 -20.10 -1.88
N MET A 312 -17.59 -18.78 -2.03
CA MET A 312 -16.50 -18.01 -1.41
C MET A 312 -16.59 -18.07 0.11
N GLN A 313 -15.45 -18.18 0.79
CA GLN A 313 -15.41 -18.24 2.24
C GLN A 313 -14.17 -17.52 2.80
N SER A 314 -14.38 -16.48 3.61
CA SER A 314 -13.28 -15.65 4.14
C SER A 314 -12.23 -16.40 4.96
N SER A 315 -12.59 -17.50 5.62
CA SER A 315 -11.61 -18.32 6.34
C SER A 315 -10.67 -19.11 5.42
N LEU A 316 -10.99 -19.20 4.13
CA LEU A 316 -10.20 -19.92 3.11
C LEU A 316 -9.42 -18.98 2.19
N ASP A 317 -9.63 -17.66 2.30
CA ASP A 317 -8.93 -16.68 1.48
C ASP A 317 -7.41 -16.81 1.66
N PRO A 318 -6.63 -16.78 0.56
CA PRO A 318 -5.18 -16.78 0.63
C PRO A 318 -4.69 -15.41 1.10
N TRP A 319 -3.54 -15.40 1.77
CA TRP A 319 -2.88 -14.14 2.15
C TRP A 319 -1.82 -13.83 1.10
N MET A 320 -1.99 -12.70 0.42
CA MET A 320 -0.99 -12.11 -0.47
C MET A 320 -0.01 -11.28 0.37
N LYS A 321 1.30 -11.59 0.33
CA LYS A 321 2.33 -10.76 0.98
C LYS A 321 2.32 -9.34 0.38
N ARG A 322 3.16 -8.41 0.81
CA ARG A 322 3.48 -7.23 0.00
C ARG A 322 4.75 -7.53 -0.83
N THR A 323 4.66 -7.38 -2.15
CA THR A 323 5.74 -7.47 -3.14
C THR A 323 5.50 -6.38 -4.18
N ARG A 324 6.58 -6.02 -4.89
CA ARG A 324 6.57 -5.02 -5.94
C ARG A 324 7.39 -5.55 -7.10
N THR A 325 6.82 -5.62 -8.29
CA THR A 325 7.61 -5.98 -9.47
C THR A 325 8.11 -4.70 -10.12
N ASN A 326 9.34 -4.27 -9.79
CA ASN A 326 9.93 -3.03 -10.28
C ASN A 326 11.21 -3.30 -11.08
N GLY A 327 11.22 -2.93 -12.36
CA GLY A 327 12.37 -3.06 -13.26
C GLY A 327 13.21 -1.79 -13.38
N ALA A 328 13.03 -0.83 -12.48
CA ALA A 328 13.62 0.51 -12.54
C ALA A 328 14.30 0.92 -11.22
N PHE A 329 15.47 1.57 -11.32
CA PHE A 329 16.15 2.22 -10.19
C PHE A 329 16.57 3.65 -10.57
N TYR A 330 16.81 4.51 -9.58
CA TYR A 330 17.32 5.86 -9.82
C TYR A 330 18.83 5.87 -9.64
N ASP A 331 19.53 6.35 -10.67
CA ASP A 331 20.97 6.53 -10.63
C ASP A 331 21.29 7.89 -9.97
N VAL A 332 21.85 7.84 -8.76
CA VAL A 332 22.23 9.02 -7.98
C VAL A 332 23.35 9.83 -8.61
N MET A 333 24.17 9.22 -9.48
CA MET A 333 25.25 9.89 -10.20
C MET A 333 24.72 10.60 -11.45
N ALA A 334 23.82 9.95 -12.19
CA ALA A 334 23.21 10.54 -13.38
C ALA A 334 22.04 11.50 -13.08
N LYS A 335 21.46 11.41 -11.87
CA LYS A 335 20.20 12.07 -11.48
C LYS A 335 19.04 11.72 -12.44
N ASP A 336 18.98 10.46 -12.86
CA ASP A 336 17.99 9.97 -13.82
C ASP A 336 17.48 8.57 -13.43
N ILE A 337 16.29 8.19 -13.93
CA ILE A 337 15.72 6.84 -13.74
C ILE A 337 16.29 5.91 -14.81
N TYR A 338 17.00 4.86 -14.37
CA TYR A 338 17.53 3.82 -15.25
C TYR A 338 16.64 2.58 -15.23
N LEU A 339 16.28 2.08 -16.41
CA LEU A 339 15.42 0.91 -16.59
C LEU A 339 16.29 -0.32 -16.89
N LEU A 340 16.22 -1.33 -16.01
CA LEU A 340 16.93 -2.61 -16.18
C LEU A 340 16.06 -3.68 -16.85
N SER A 341 14.74 -3.62 -16.66
CA SER A 341 13.78 -4.59 -17.19
C SER A 341 12.36 -4.02 -17.27
N SER A 342 11.37 -4.86 -17.65
CA SER A 342 9.96 -4.47 -17.69
C SER A 342 9.40 -4.19 -16.30
N THR A 343 9.01 -2.94 -16.04
CA THR A 343 8.27 -2.56 -14.82
C THR A 343 6.79 -2.83 -15.02
N SER A 344 6.24 -3.77 -14.26
CA SER A 344 4.82 -4.15 -14.35
C SER A 344 3.93 -3.40 -13.34
N GLY A 345 4.50 -2.64 -12.41
CA GLY A 345 3.72 -1.79 -11.49
C GLY A 345 2.61 -2.56 -10.74
N ALA A 346 2.85 -3.84 -10.46
CA ALA A 346 1.98 -4.71 -9.67
C ALA A 346 2.43 -4.69 -8.22
N TYR A 347 1.48 -4.43 -7.33
CA TYR A 347 1.65 -4.16 -5.91
C TYR A 347 0.58 -4.90 -5.11
N GLN A 348 0.92 -5.37 -3.91
CA GLN A 348 -0.01 -6.08 -3.03
C GLN A 348 0.01 -5.44 -1.63
N PHE A 349 -1.12 -5.48 -0.92
CA PHE A 349 -1.30 -4.81 0.38
C PHE A 349 -1.10 -5.76 1.56
N ALA A 350 -0.69 -5.21 2.71
CA ALA A 350 -0.38 -5.96 3.92
C ALA A 350 -1.61 -6.38 4.75
N ALA A 351 -2.73 -6.77 4.13
CA ALA A 351 -3.86 -7.38 4.83
C ALA A 351 -4.87 -7.97 3.84
N GLY A 352 -4.65 -9.22 3.44
CA GLY A 352 -5.67 -10.05 2.82
C GLY A 352 -5.27 -10.61 1.47
N ASN A 353 -6.21 -10.55 0.55
CA ASN A 353 -6.30 -11.49 -0.56
C ASN A 353 -6.33 -10.79 -1.92
N SER A 354 -5.66 -9.65 -2.06
CA SER A 354 -5.73 -8.85 -3.28
C SER A 354 -4.40 -8.24 -3.70
N VAL A 355 -4.23 -8.11 -5.00
CA VAL A 355 -3.13 -7.42 -5.68
C VAL A 355 -3.74 -6.35 -6.59
N PHE A 356 -3.05 -5.23 -6.77
CA PHE A 356 -3.44 -4.16 -7.69
C PHE A 356 -2.25 -3.74 -8.52
N GLY A 357 -2.48 -3.23 -9.71
CA GLY A 357 -1.37 -2.76 -10.53
C GLY A 357 -1.80 -1.93 -11.71
N SER A 358 -0.83 -1.20 -12.23
CA SER A 358 -0.93 -0.50 -13.52
C SER A 358 -0.70 -1.45 -14.70
N ALA A 359 -0.06 -2.61 -14.47
CA ALA A 359 0.11 -3.69 -15.45
C ALA A 359 0.05 -5.08 -14.82
N PHE A 360 -0.42 -6.03 -15.62
CA PHE A 360 -0.28 -7.47 -15.40
C PHE A 360 0.02 -8.09 -16.78
N GLN A 361 1.29 -8.11 -17.17
CA GLN A 361 1.68 -8.47 -18.53
C GLN A 361 1.41 -9.95 -18.84
N ALA A 362 1.48 -10.31 -20.13
CA ALA A 362 1.29 -11.68 -20.59
C ALA A 362 2.20 -12.68 -19.85
N SER A 363 1.73 -13.93 -19.76
CA SER A 363 2.38 -15.01 -19.02
C SER A 363 3.83 -15.29 -19.40
N ASN A 364 4.24 -14.95 -20.63
CA ASN A 364 5.60 -15.13 -21.15
C ASN A 364 6.48 -13.87 -21.05
N LEU A 365 5.98 -12.76 -20.51
CA LEU A 365 6.76 -11.54 -20.25
C LEU A 365 6.99 -11.35 -18.76
N SER A 366 5.97 -10.85 -18.05
CA SER A 366 6.05 -10.50 -16.63
C SER A 366 4.65 -10.52 -16.00
N PRO A 367 4.02 -11.71 -15.89
CA PRO A 367 2.76 -11.83 -15.18
C PRO A 367 2.95 -11.61 -13.68
N PHE A 368 1.86 -11.35 -12.97
CA PHE A 368 1.89 -11.45 -11.51
C PHE A 368 1.93 -12.93 -11.10
N LEU A 369 2.89 -13.31 -10.26
CA LEU A 369 2.97 -14.66 -9.68
C LEU A 369 2.38 -14.65 -8.26
N GLY A 370 1.29 -15.39 -8.06
CA GLY A 370 0.73 -15.69 -6.73
C GLY A 370 0.94 -17.16 -6.38
N PHE A 371 1.10 -17.48 -5.10
CA PHE A 371 1.41 -18.84 -4.67
C PHE A 371 0.32 -19.39 -3.75
N PHE A 372 -0.44 -20.36 -4.22
CA PHE A 372 -1.68 -20.74 -3.55
C PHE A 372 -1.51 -22.05 -2.79
N PRO A 373 -1.89 -22.09 -1.51
CA PRO A 373 -1.95 -23.34 -0.76
C PRO A 373 -2.90 -24.34 -1.40
N THR A 374 -2.76 -25.63 -1.11
CA THR A 374 -3.69 -26.62 -1.67
C THR A 374 -5.16 -26.29 -1.34
N GLY A 375 -5.98 -26.13 -2.37
CA GLY A 375 -7.38 -25.72 -2.24
C GLY A 375 -8.00 -25.23 -3.54
N SER A 376 -9.27 -24.85 -3.47
CA SER A 376 -10.01 -24.24 -4.57
C SER A 376 -10.13 -22.74 -4.34
N TYR A 377 -9.96 -21.96 -5.41
CA TYR A 377 -9.91 -20.51 -5.37
C TYR A 377 -10.66 -19.89 -6.54
N SER A 378 -11.07 -18.64 -6.36
CA SER A 378 -11.58 -17.76 -7.41
C SER A 378 -10.70 -16.52 -7.47
N ALA A 379 -10.14 -16.23 -8.63
CA ALA A 379 -9.46 -14.97 -8.91
C ALA A 379 -10.40 -14.05 -9.69
N ILE A 380 -10.56 -12.82 -9.22
CA ILE A 380 -11.57 -11.86 -9.68
C ILE A 380 -10.86 -10.56 -10.07
N ALA A 381 -10.82 -10.22 -11.35
CA ALA A 381 -10.20 -9.00 -11.85
C ALA A 381 -11.23 -7.87 -12.04
N LEU A 382 -10.92 -6.68 -11.53
CA LEU A 382 -11.80 -5.49 -11.47
C LEU A 382 -11.00 -4.19 -11.71
N ARG A 383 -11.62 -3.17 -12.32
CA ARG A 383 -11.07 -1.80 -12.51
C ARG A 383 -12.00 -0.79 -11.87
N GLY A 384 -12.05 -0.80 -10.54
CA GLY A 384 -12.99 0.03 -9.78
C GLY A 384 -14.40 -0.54 -9.63
N PRO A 385 -15.25 0.10 -8.81
CA PRO A 385 -16.59 -0.35 -8.47
C PRO A 385 -17.55 -0.36 -9.67
N LEU A 386 -17.36 0.49 -10.67
CA LEU A 386 -18.24 0.51 -11.86
C LEU A 386 -17.82 -0.50 -12.94
N SER A 387 -16.78 -1.30 -12.72
CA SER A 387 -16.36 -2.34 -13.67
C SER A 387 -17.21 -3.62 -13.55
N ILE A 388 -17.23 -4.42 -14.61
CA ILE A 388 -17.79 -5.78 -14.58
C ILE A 388 -16.63 -6.74 -14.27
N PRO A 389 -16.74 -7.61 -13.24
CA PRO A 389 -15.68 -8.54 -12.89
C PRO A 389 -15.48 -9.61 -13.97
N ASP A 390 -14.23 -9.93 -14.26
CA ASP A 390 -13.85 -11.20 -14.90
C ASP A 390 -13.41 -12.19 -13.80
N VAL A 391 -13.99 -13.38 -13.77
CA VAL A 391 -13.84 -14.36 -12.69
C VAL A 391 -13.27 -15.65 -13.26
N LYS A 392 -12.19 -16.15 -12.66
CA LYS A 392 -11.54 -17.40 -13.01
C LYS A 392 -11.44 -18.29 -11.77
N ASN A 393 -12.03 -19.47 -11.83
CA ASN A 393 -11.89 -20.47 -10.76
C ASN A 393 -10.73 -21.40 -11.07
N PHE A 394 -9.94 -21.74 -10.06
CA PHE A 394 -8.79 -22.63 -10.20
C PHE A 394 -8.55 -23.44 -8.92
N SER A 395 -7.75 -24.50 -9.06
CA SER A 395 -7.32 -25.32 -7.95
C SER A 395 -5.80 -25.31 -7.83
N ALA A 396 -5.32 -25.22 -6.61
CA ALA A 396 -3.93 -25.42 -6.22
C ALA A 396 -3.82 -26.79 -5.55
N TYR A 397 -2.81 -27.59 -5.92
CA TYR A 397 -2.62 -28.95 -5.44
C TYR A 397 -1.17 -29.40 -5.64
N ASN A 398 -0.68 -30.37 -4.88
CA ASN A 398 0.71 -30.85 -4.99
C ASN A 398 1.00 -31.42 -6.40
N GLY A 399 2.11 -31.01 -7.02
CA GLY A 399 2.48 -31.39 -8.39
C GLY A 399 1.87 -30.53 -9.50
N ASN A 400 1.22 -29.42 -9.17
CA ASN A 400 0.70 -28.48 -10.15
C ASN A 400 1.84 -27.70 -10.83
N ALA A 401 1.97 -27.81 -12.16
CA ALA A 401 2.87 -26.94 -12.92
C ALA A 401 2.38 -25.48 -12.90
N LEU A 402 3.25 -24.53 -13.26
CA LEU A 402 2.90 -23.11 -13.37
C LEU A 402 1.72 -22.92 -14.34
N ASN A 403 0.53 -22.62 -13.80
CA ASN A 403 -0.66 -22.33 -14.59
C ASN A 403 -0.82 -20.84 -14.81
N SER A 404 -1.18 -20.44 -16.03
CA SER A 404 -1.47 -19.06 -16.39
C SER A 404 -2.96 -18.78 -16.45
N HIS A 405 -3.37 -17.66 -15.86
CA HIS A 405 -4.74 -17.17 -15.83
C HIS A 405 -4.81 -15.79 -16.47
N ASP A 406 -5.46 -15.73 -17.63
CA ASP A 406 -5.58 -14.48 -18.38
C ASP A 406 -6.98 -13.87 -18.19
N PHE A 407 -7.02 -12.64 -17.71
CA PHE A 407 -8.25 -11.86 -17.57
C PHE A 407 -8.43 -10.91 -18.75
N ALA A 408 -9.68 -10.72 -19.18
CA ALA A 408 -10.05 -9.74 -20.18
C ALA A 408 -10.97 -8.69 -19.55
N MET A 409 -10.53 -7.44 -19.54
CA MET A 409 -11.24 -6.34 -18.89
C MET A 409 -11.78 -5.36 -19.93
N ALA A 410 -13.06 -5.03 -19.81
CA ALA A 410 -13.61 -3.93 -20.58
C ALA A 410 -13.00 -2.60 -20.10
N PRO A 411 -12.73 -1.63 -21.00
CA PRO A 411 -12.36 -0.29 -20.59
C PRO A 411 -13.40 0.28 -19.63
N LEU A 412 -12.96 0.97 -18.58
CA LEU A 412 -13.89 1.62 -17.65
C LEU A 412 -14.65 2.73 -18.38
N ARG A 413 -15.95 2.52 -18.62
CA ARG A 413 -16.83 3.53 -19.20
C ARG A 413 -17.51 4.32 -18.10
N MET A 414 -17.06 5.57 -17.93
CA MET A 414 -17.72 6.57 -17.12
C MET A 414 -18.91 7.19 -17.88
N PRO A 415 -19.95 7.66 -17.19
CA PRO A 415 -21.01 8.46 -17.81
C PRO A 415 -20.44 9.71 -18.46
N SER A 416 -21.04 10.17 -19.56
CA SER A 416 -20.52 11.32 -20.32
C SER A 416 -20.31 12.55 -19.43
N GLY A 417 -19.09 13.09 -19.47
CA GLY A 417 -18.66 14.26 -18.70
C GLY A 417 -18.38 14.03 -17.22
N TRP A 418 -18.43 12.78 -16.75
CA TRP A 418 -18.07 12.41 -15.38
C TRP A 418 -16.69 11.78 -15.31
N ILE A 419 -15.93 12.15 -14.28
CA ILE A 419 -14.64 11.55 -13.93
C ILE A 419 -14.65 11.09 -12.46
N ALA A 420 -13.77 10.17 -12.11
CA ALA A 420 -13.50 9.76 -10.73
C ALA A 420 -12.28 10.50 -10.18
N PHE A 421 -12.44 11.02 -8.97
CA PHE A 421 -11.49 11.85 -8.22
C PHE A 421 -11.30 11.29 -6.82
N ASP A 422 -10.07 11.35 -6.31
CA ASP A 422 -9.75 11.03 -4.93
C ASP A 422 -8.64 11.93 -4.36
N LEU A 423 -8.65 12.09 -3.04
CA LEU A 423 -7.54 12.60 -2.24
C LEU A 423 -7.15 11.47 -1.27
N PRO A 424 -6.24 10.56 -1.66
CA PRO A 424 -5.75 9.52 -0.77
C PRO A 424 -5.03 10.11 0.44
N GLY A 425 -4.64 9.27 1.40
CA GLY A 425 -3.82 9.69 2.54
C GLY A 425 -2.39 10.04 2.11
N PRO A 426 -1.57 10.61 3.01
CA PRO A 426 -0.18 10.94 2.71
C PRO A 426 0.59 9.69 2.25
N THR A 427 1.70 9.90 1.54
CA THR A 427 2.65 8.83 1.17
C THR A 427 3.82 8.75 2.13
N GLN A 428 4.67 7.75 1.89
CA GLN A 428 5.97 7.60 2.56
C GLN A 428 6.87 8.84 2.49
N ARG A 429 6.58 9.82 1.62
CA ARG A 429 7.30 11.10 1.59
C ARG A 429 7.16 11.89 2.89
N THR A 430 6.05 11.71 3.62
CA THR A 430 5.83 12.38 4.91
C THR A 430 5.48 11.38 6.00
N THR A 431 4.25 10.91 6.04
CA THR A 431 3.73 10.08 7.15
C THR A 431 3.09 8.79 6.68
N GLY A 432 2.83 8.64 5.38
CA GLY A 432 2.17 7.49 4.77
C GLY A 432 3.02 6.22 4.67
N TYR A 433 2.40 5.11 4.24
CA TYR A 433 3.09 3.82 4.04
C TYR A 433 3.18 3.36 2.57
N MET A 434 2.40 3.97 1.67
CA MET A 434 2.51 3.73 0.23
C MET A 434 3.51 4.71 -0.38
N THR A 435 4.30 4.22 -1.33
CA THR A 435 5.03 5.09 -2.27
C THR A 435 4.02 5.91 -3.10
N PRO A 436 4.41 7.06 -3.67
CA PRO A 436 3.64 7.75 -4.68
C PRO A 436 3.26 6.86 -5.86
N ALA A 437 4.18 6.01 -6.35
CA ALA A 437 3.90 5.11 -7.47
C ALA A 437 2.84 4.04 -7.15
N GLU A 438 2.89 3.47 -5.93
CA GLU A 438 1.85 2.55 -5.45
C GLU A 438 0.50 3.24 -5.35
N GLN A 439 0.43 4.45 -4.79
CA GLN A 439 -0.85 5.16 -4.71
C GLN A 439 -1.43 5.48 -6.08
N LEU A 440 -0.61 5.94 -7.02
CA LEU A 440 -1.06 6.24 -8.39
C LEU A 440 -1.49 4.97 -9.12
N SER A 441 -0.75 3.86 -8.98
CA SER A 441 -1.14 2.56 -9.54
C SER A 441 -2.39 1.98 -8.90
N SER A 442 -2.57 2.18 -7.58
CA SER A 442 -3.78 1.82 -6.87
C SER A 442 -4.98 2.62 -7.39
N GLY A 443 -4.83 3.93 -7.57
CA GLY A 443 -5.84 4.80 -8.17
C GLY A 443 -6.22 4.36 -9.59
N LEU A 444 -5.23 4.03 -10.44
CA LEU A 444 -5.45 3.52 -11.79
C LEU A 444 -6.17 2.17 -11.82
N ALA A 445 -5.75 1.23 -10.99
CA ALA A 445 -6.39 -0.07 -10.79
C ALA A 445 -7.83 0.08 -10.29
N GLN A 446 -8.14 1.23 -9.70
CA GLN A 446 -9.46 1.60 -9.23
C GLN A 446 -10.22 2.45 -10.25
N GLY A 447 -9.62 2.79 -11.38
CA GLY A 447 -10.26 3.58 -12.43
C GLY A 447 -10.38 5.07 -12.10
N LEU A 448 -9.56 5.60 -11.20
CA LEU A 448 -9.47 7.04 -10.98
C LEU A 448 -8.81 7.73 -12.17
N GLN A 449 -9.37 8.86 -12.59
CA GLN A 449 -8.78 9.71 -13.62
C GLN A 449 -8.00 10.88 -13.03
N VAL A 450 -8.33 11.31 -11.81
CA VAL A 450 -7.66 12.42 -11.13
C VAL A 450 -7.39 12.06 -9.67
N VAL A 451 -6.17 12.31 -9.21
CA VAL A 451 -5.73 12.06 -7.83
C VAL A 451 -5.04 13.31 -7.32
N GLY A 452 -5.51 13.86 -6.20
CA GLY A 452 -4.76 14.87 -5.47
C GLY A 452 -3.76 14.23 -4.51
N ARG A 453 -2.73 14.98 -4.15
CA ARG A 453 -1.61 14.45 -3.37
C ARG A 453 -1.49 15.13 -2.01
N THR A 454 -1.65 14.36 -0.95
CA THR A 454 -1.96 14.85 0.40
C THR A 454 -0.80 14.69 1.38
N ASP A 455 0.43 14.79 0.89
CA ASP A 455 1.60 14.75 1.75
C ASP A 455 1.55 15.93 2.76
N ILE A 456 1.87 15.64 4.03
CA ILE A 456 1.69 16.58 5.14
C ILE A 456 2.80 17.62 5.11
N ASP A 457 2.42 18.89 5.09
CA ASP A 457 3.34 20.04 5.05
C ASP A 457 4.41 19.90 3.97
N TYR A 458 4.04 19.28 2.85
CA TYR A 458 4.93 19.08 1.72
C TYR A 458 4.20 19.50 0.44
N PHE A 459 4.78 20.45 -0.29
CA PHE A 459 4.28 20.84 -1.59
C PHE A 459 4.83 19.91 -2.66
N ILE A 460 3.96 19.48 -3.57
CA ILE A 460 4.28 18.44 -4.53
C ILE A 460 4.43 19.07 -5.90
N ASP A 461 5.59 18.86 -6.52
CA ASP A 461 5.74 19.09 -7.95
C ASP A 461 4.99 18.01 -8.73
N ASP A 462 3.73 18.31 -9.03
CA ASP A 462 2.78 17.46 -9.75
C ASP A 462 3.31 17.05 -11.12
N GLN A 463 3.97 17.95 -11.84
CA GLN A 463 4.47 17.67 -13.19
C GLN A 463 5.63 16.68 -13.15
N SER A 464 6.60 16.89 -12.26
CA SER A 464 7.72 15.96 -12.08
C SER A 464 7.23 14.61 -11.59
N LEU A 465 6.32 14.58 -10.60
CA LEU A 465 5.74 13.32 -10.11
C LEU A 465 4.97 12.56 -11.21
N TYR A 466 4.14 13.27 -11.98
CA TYR A 466 3.43 12.70 -13.12
C TYR A 466 4.42 12.12 -14.13
N THR A 467 5.43 12.91 -14.52
CA THR A 467 6.44 12.49 -15.50
C THR A 467 7.23 11.27 -15.01
N SER A 468 7.73 11.28 -13.77
CA SER A 468 8.47 10.16 -13.19
C SER A 468 7.62 8.88 -13.08
N PHE A 469 6.34 9.01 -12.74
CA PHE A 469 5.42 7.87 -12.76
C PHE A 469 5.25 7.33 -14.18
N ARG A 470 5.05 8.20 -15.17
CA ARG A 470 4.90 7.80 -16.59
C ARG A 470 6.15 7.18 -17.17
N GLN A 471 7.34 7.60 -16.73
CA GLN A 471 8.62 7.03 -17.15
C GLN A 471 8.77 5.55 -16.76
N GLN A 472 8.13 5.09 -15.69
CA GLN A 472 8.17 3.67 -15.29
C GLN A 472 7.57 2.73 -16.35
N PHE A 473 6.74 3.25 -17.25
CA PHE A 473 6.12 2.48 -18.34
C PHE A 473 6.81 2.67 -19.69
N LEU A 474 7.98 3.33 -19.72
CA LEU A 474 8.79 3.51 -20.93
C LEU A 474 9.80 2.37 -21.09
N THR A 475 9.35 1.12 -21.10
CA THR A 475 10.27 -0.03 -21.24
C THR A 475 10.88 -0.08 -22.66
N PRO A 476 12.22 -0.16 -22.80
CA PRO A 476 12.86 -0.38 -24.09
C PRO A 476 12.32 -1.65 -24.76
N GLY A 477 11.84 -1.53 -26.01
CA GLY A 477 11.27 -2.66 -26.76
C GLY A 477 9.76 -2.87 -26.63
N ILE A 478 9.06 -2.06 -25.82
CA ILE A 478 7.59 -2.04 -25.77
C ILE A 478 7.06 -0.81 -26.54
N ASP A 479 6.20 -1.02 -27.54
CA ASP A 479 5.62 0.06 -28.35
C ASP A 479 4.70 0.97 -27.53
N ALA A 480 4.60 2.26 -27.91
CA ALA A 480 3.75 3.24 -27.27
C ALA A 480 2.27 2.82 -27.19
N SER A 481 1.78 2.05 -28.17
CA SER A 481 0.40 1.52 -28.19
C SER A 481 0.05 0.62 -27.01
N SER A 482 1.05 -0.03 -26.38
CA SER A 482 0.88 -0.84 -25.16
C SER A 482 0.28 -0.06 -23.97
N ARG A 483 0.44 1.26 -23.97
CA ARG A 483 0.03 2.17 -22.89
C ARG A 483 -1.34 2.80 -23.13
N ASN A 484 -1.98 2.49 -24.26
CA ASN A 484 -3.33 2.97 -24.57
C ASN A 484 -4.35 2.68 -23.45
N PRO A 485 -4.35 1.51 -22.78
CA PRO A 485 -5.34 1.23 -21.74
C PRO A 485 -5.18 2.08 -20.47
N ILE A 486 -3.96 2.55 -20.19
CA ILE A 486 -3.69 3.51 -19.11
C ILE A 486 -4.04 4.94 -19.53
N GLY A 487 -3.93 5.26 -20.83
CA GLY A 487 -4.11 6.61 -21.36
C GLY A 487 -3.16 7.60 -20.67
N ASP A 488 -3.60 8.83 -20.46
CA ASP A 488 -2.88 9.86 -19.68
C ASP A 488 -3.21 9.83 -18.19
N PHE A 489 -3.95 8.83 -17.72
CA PHE A 489 -4.38 8.77 -16.34
C PHE A 489 -3.30 8.14 -15.43
N PRO A 490 -3.34 8.43 -14.11
CA PRO A 490 -4.17 9.44 -13.47
C PRO A 490 -3.49 10.82 -13.55
N PHE A 491 -4.28 11.88 -13.74
CA PHE A 491 -3.79 13.24 -13.60
C PHE A 491 -3.57 13.59 -12.13
N ILE A 492 -2.54 14.38 -11.85
CA ILE A 492 -2.13 14.72 -10.50
C ILE A 492 -2.53 16.16 -10.19
N VAL A 493 -3.38 16.36 -9.17
CA VAL A 493 -3.67 17.70 -8.65
C VAL A 493 -2.61 18.05 -7.62
N PRO A 494 -1.85 19.16 -7.78
CA PRO A 494 -0.93 19.60 -6.75
C PRO A 494 -1.73 20.03 -5.52
N SER A 495 -1.34 19.54 -4.36
CA SER A 495 -1.99 19.83 -3.10
C SER A 495 -1.01 19.74 -1.95
N ARG A 496 -1.46 20.22 -0.79
CA ARG A 496 -0.74 20.16 0.48
C ARG A 496 -1.74 19.84 1.57
N THR A 497 -1.38 18.93 2.47
CA THR A 497 -2.19 18.65 3.66
C THR A 497 -1.58 19.32 4.88
N GLY A 498 -2.39 20.02 5.66
CA GLY A 498 -2.05 20.50 6.99
C GLY A 498 -2.61 19.56 8.06
N SER A 499 -1.85 19.37 9.14
CA SER A 499 -2.26 18.59 10.30
C SER A 499 -2.09 19.42 11.55
N PHE A 500 -3.20 19.74 12.21
CA PHE A 500 -3.26 20.62 13.37
C PHE A 500 -4.06 19.96 14.50
N SER A 501 -3.99 20.52 15.71
CA SER A 501 -4.50 19.88 16.94
C SER A 501 -5.99 19.51 16.91
N GLN A 502 -6.79 20.14 16.06
CA GLN A 502 -8.25 19.99 16.01
C GLN A 502 -8.80 19.53 14.65
N ALA A 503 -7.94 19.28 13.65
CA ALA A 503 -8.33 18.76 12.34
C ALA A 503 -7.13 18.49 11.42
N SER A 504 -7.41 17.87 10.28
CA SER A 504 -6.54 17.90 9.11
C SER A 504 -7.32 18.44 7.92
N ALA A 505 -6.62 19.12 7.01
CA ALA A 505 -7.23 19.66 5.80
C ALA A 505 -6.25 19.64 4.63
N THR A 506 -6.77 19.49 3.41
CA THR A 506 -5.99 19.57 2.19
C THR A 506 -6.36 20.80 1.39
N GLY A 507 -5.36 21.60 1.03
CA GLY A 507 -5.49 22.69 0.07
C GLY A 507 -5.09 22.22 -1.33
N LEU A 508 -5.95 22.44 -2.33
CA LEU A 508 -5.68 22.15 -3.74
C LEU A 508 -5.18 23.39 -4.47
N PHE A 509 -4.14 23.22 -5.29
CA PHE A 509 -3.53 24.29 -6.08
C PHE A 509 -3.93 24.11 -7.53
N THR A 510 -5.01 24.77 -7.95
CA THR A 510 -5.46 24.70 -9.34
C THR A 510 -6.05 26.06 -9.71
N PRO A 511 -5.55 26.76 -10.76
CA PRO A 511 -4.40 26.40 -11.58
C PRO A 511 -3.09 26.36 -10.77
N LYS A 512 -2.05 25.75 -11.35
CA LYS A 512 -0.73 25.60 -10.70
C LYS A 512 -0.17 26.95 -10.26
N VAL A 513 0.25 27.04 -9.00
CA VAL A 513 0.96 28.21 -8.45
C VAL A 513 2.47 27.97 -8.49
N SER A 514 3.29 29.04 -8.56
CA SER A 514 4.74 28.92 -8.69
C SER A 514 5.40 28.32 -7.44
N ALA A 515 6.34 27.39 -7.63
CA ALA A 515 7.08 26.71 -6.55
C ALA A 515 7.81 27.66 -5.58
N ILE A 516 8.11 28.90 -6.01
CA ILE A 516 8.77 29.94 -5.20
C ILE A 516 7.94 30.33 -3.96
N GLN A 517 6.61 30.14 -3.98
CA GLN A 517 5.75 30.48 -2.84
C GLN A 517 5.89 29.51 -1.64
N PHE A 518 6.57 28.37 -1.78
CA PHE A 518 6.58 27.32 -0.75
C PHE A 518 7.95 26.72 -0.45
N GLY A 519 9.05 27.48 -0.63
CA GLY A 519 10.40 27.05 -0.29
C GLY A 519 10.51 26.57 1.17
N GLY A 520 10.47 25.25 1.38
CA GLY A 520 10.46 24.60 2.69
C GLY A 520 9.16 24.87 3.47
N ALA A 521 8.09 24.16 3.11
CA ALA A 521 6.78 24.36 3.74
C ALA A 521 6.85 24.37 5.28
N ILE A 522 6.52 25.52 5.87
CA ILE A 522 6.47 25.72 7.32
C ILE A 522 5.46 24.74 7.91
N SER A 523 5.86 24.01 8.96
CA SER A 523 4.94 23.06 9.61
C SER A 523 3.66 23.77 10.06
N SER A 524 2.52 23.15 9.75
CA SER A 524 1.18 23.60 10.15
C SER A 524 0.76 23.09 11.52
N ALA A 525 1.64 22.39 12.25
CA ALA A 525 1.31 21.77 13.54
C ALA A 525 0.77 22.76 14.60
N THR A 526 1.20 24.02 14.55
CA THR A 526 0.75 25.10 15.45
C THR A 526 -0.35 25.98 14.87
N TRP A 527 -0.77 25.73 13.63
CA TRP A 527 -1.77 26.52 12.94
C TRP A 527 -3.19 26.11 13.33
N THR A 528 -4.12 27.06 13.25
CA THR A 528 -5.55 26.75 13.18
C THR A 528 -5.95 26.44 11.72
N LEU A 529 -7.14 25.89 11.51
CA LEU A 529 -7.69 25.72 10.16
C LEU A 529 -7.79 27.07 9.41
N ALA A 530 -8.17 28.14 10.11
CA ALA A 530 -8.25 29.49 9.54
C ALA A 530 -6.88 30.00 9.07
N ASP A 531 -5.81 29.69 9.83
CA ASP A 531 -4.45 30.01 9.43
C ASP A 531 -4.04 29.23 8.19
N PHE A 532 -4.35 27.92 8.15
CA PHE A 532 -4.05 27.09 6.99
C PHE A 532 -4.73 27.62 5.72
N ILE A 533 -6.02 27.98 5.79
CA ILE A 533 -6.77 28.56 4.66
C ILE A 533 -6.10 29.84 4.15
N ASN A 534 -5.57 30.68 5.03
CA ASN A 534 -4.95 31.95 4.64
C ASN A 534 -3.51 31.77 4.12
N GLN A 535 -2.66 31.11 4.91
CA GLN A 535 -1.23 30.96 4.65
C GLN A 535 -0.95 30.01 3.49
N GLY A 536 -1.91 29.13 3.18
CA GLY A 536 -1.71 28.04 2.24
C GLY A 536 -1.80 28.41 0.77
N GLY A 537 -2.25 29.61 0.37
CA GLY A 537 -2.29 30.06 -1.03
C GLY A 537 -3.06 29.18 -2.02
N HIS A 538 -3.90 28.28 -1.53
CA HIS A 538 -4.64 27.29 -2.32
C HIS A 538 -6.02 27.82 -2.76
N SER A 539 -6.59 27.16 -3.77
CA SER A 539 -7.86 27.57 -4.41
C SER A 539 -9.08 26.81 -3.91
N TYR A 540 -8.86 25.73 -3.15
CA TYR A 540 -9.92 24.89 -2.59
C TYR A 540 -9.43 24.16 -1.33
N THR A 541 -10.19 24.18 -0.25
CA THR A 541 -9.85 23.52 1.03
C THR A 541 -10.83 22.41 1.37
N VAL A 542 -10.32 21.20 1.61
CA VAL A 542 -11.08 20.04 2.06
C VAL A 542 -10.73 19.71 3.51
N VAL A 543 -11.72 19.72 4.41
CA VAL A 543 -11.54 19.23 5.79
C VAL A 543 -11.73 17.72 5.80
N HIS A 544 -10.75 17.05 6.36
CA HIS A 544 -10.70 15.60 6.44
C HIS A 544 -11.24 15.08 7.77
N ARG A 545 -11.88 13.92 7.72
CA ARG A 545 -12.50 13.22 8.85
C ARG A 545 -13.11 14.17 9.90
N PRO A 546 -14.12 15.00 9.53
CA PRO A 546 -14.63 16.04 10.43
C PRO A 546 -15.25 15.47 11.72
N ARG A 547 -15.75 14.22 11.67
CA ARG A 547 -16.07 13.41 12.85
C ARG A 547 -15.00 12.35 13.03
N GLY A 548 -14.59 12.10 14.28
CA GLY A 548 -13.45 11.25 14.65
C GLY A 548 -12.73 11.78 15.90
N PRO A 549 -11.70 11.10 16.43
CA PRO A 549 -11.06 11.46 17.70
C PRO A 549 -10.54 12.90 17.77
N GLN A 550 -10.07 13.44 16.64
CA GLN A 550 -9.56 14.82 16.51
C GLN A 550 -10.32 15.60 15.42
N GLY A 551 -11.53 15.17 15.05
CA GLY A 551 -12.29 15.79 13.97
C GLY A 551 -12.84 17.16 14.35
N LEU A 552 -12.85 18.09 13.39
CA LEU A 552 -13.33 19.47 13.58
C LEU A 552 -14.72 19.55 14.21
N PHE A 553 -15.65 18.69 13.77
CA PHE A 553 -17.02 18.67 14.27
C PHE A 553 -17.12 17.93 15.60
N THR A 554 -16.25 16.96 15.87
CA THR A 554 -16.18 16.31 17.19
C THR A 554 -15.77 17.30 18.27
N THR A 555 -14.67 18.04 18.03
CA THR A 555 -14.10 18.97 19.02
C THR A 555 -15.00 20.16 19.30
N ASN A 556 -15.86 20.52 18.35
CA ASN A 556 -16.79 21.65 18.44
C ASN A 556 -18.26 21.25 18.68
N GLY A 557 -18.56 19.99 18.99
CA GLY A 557 -19.91 19.55 19.33
C GLY A 557 -20.91 19.45 18.14
N GLY A 558 -20.41 19.45 16.90
CA GLY A 558 -21.22 19.34 15.68
C GLY A 558 -21.79 20.66 15.17
N ILE A 559 -22.79 20.56 14.29
CA ILE A 559 -23.55 21.71 13.77
C ILE A 559 -24.98 21.66 14.32
N ASN A 560 -25.33 22.63 15.17
CA ASN A 560 -26.70 22.73 15.68
C ASN A 560 -27.66 23.25 14.60
N ALA A 561 -28.81 22.60 14.43
CA ALA A 561 -29.80 22.96 13.41
C ALA A 561 -30.48 24.32 13.67
N SER A 562 -30.67 24.69 14.94
CA SER A 562 -31.48 25.83 15.38
C SER A 562 -30.69 27.12 15.64
N VAL A 563 -29.36 27.09 15.51
CA VAL A 563 -28.48 28.22 15.82
C VAL A 563 -27.74 28.68 14.56
N PRO A 564 -27.75 29.97 14.20
CA PRO A 564 -27.01 30.47 13.04
C PRO A 564 -25.52 30.18 13.11
N LEU A 565 -24.89 29.96 11.95
CA LEU A 565 -23.43 29.81 11.86
C LEU A 565 -22.71 31.06 12.38
N GLY A 566 -21.70 30.88 13.23
CA GLY A 566 -20.95 31.98 13.84
C GLY A 566 -21.58 32.57 15.10
N SER A 567 -22.61 31.93 15.66
CA SER A 567 -23.25 32.35 16.91
C SER A 567 -23.50 31.19 17.88
N GLY A 568 -23.64 31.47 19.17
CA GLY A 568 -23.98 30.46 20.19
C GLY A 568 -23.06 29.24 20.15
N VAL A 569 -23.66 28.03 20.14
CA VAL A 569 -22.94 26.76 20.03
C VAL A 569 -22.22 26.58 18.69
N ASN A 570 -22.60 27.32 17.64
CA ASN A 570 -21.96 27.33 16.33
C ASN A 570 -20.95 28.49 16.18
N SER A 571 -20.56 29.18 17.27
CA SER A 571 -19.67 30.35 17.25
C SER A 571 -18.27 30.06 16.71
N TRP A 572 -17.77 28.84 16.91
CA TRP A 572 -16.49 28.36 16.38
C TRP A 572 -16.37 28.52 14.85
N TRP A 573 -17.49 28.51 14.12
CA TRP A 573 -17.53 28.71 12.67
C TRP A 573 -16.93 30.06 12.26
N ALA A 574 -17.10 31.08 13.10
CA ALA A 574 -16.59 32.43 12.88
C ALA A 574 -15.24 32.69 13.58
N ALA A 575 -14.64 31.67 14.21
CA ALA A 575 -13.35 31.82 14.87
C ALA A 575 -12.27 32.22 13.86
N THR A 576 -11.38 33.10 14.30
CA THR A 576 -10.24 33.63 13.53
C THR A 576 -8.99 33.57 14.40
N SER A 577 -7.83 33.83 13.80
CA SER A 577 -6.54 33.91 14.49
C SER A 577 -5.73 35.11 13.96
N SER A 578 -4.68 35.52 14.68
CA SER A 578 -3.77 36.58 14.24
C SER A 578 -3.06 36.25 12.91
N LEU A 579 -2.89 34.97 12.57
CA LEU A 579 -2.26 34.53 11.32
C LEU A 579 -3.26 34.26 10.19
N SER A 580 -4.56 34.29 10.48
CA SER A 580 -5.63 33.95 9.54
C SER A 580 -5.95 35.05 8.52
N GLY A 581 -5.41 36.27 8.70
CA GLY A 581 -5.70 37.38 7.77
C GLY A 581 -7.20 37.70 7.63
N GLY A 582 -8.01 37.38 8.63
CA GLY A 582 -9.47 37.55 8.61
C GLY A 582 -10.26 36.37 8.05
N LYS A 583 -9.60 35.29 7.59
CA LYS A 583 -10.25 34.01 7.27
C LYS A 583 -10.82 33.38 8.53
N LYS A 584 -11.97 32.73 8.39
CA LYS A 584 -12.66 32.05 9.48
C LYS A 584 -12.43 30.55 9.41
N THR A 585 -12.53 29.87 10.55
CA THR A 585 -12.51 28.40 10.60
C THR A 585 -13.53 27.78 9.65
N GLY A 586 -14.71 28.37 9.50
CA GLY A 586 -15.76 27.91 8.59
C GLY A 586 -15.62 28.29 7.11
N ASP A 587 -14.50 28.86 6.68
CA ASP A 587 -14.29 29.25 5.27
C ASP A 587 -13.75 28.11 4.37
N PHE A 588 -13.67 26.87 4.86
CA PHE A 588 -13.33 25.71 4.03
C PHE A 588 -14.45 25.38 3.01
N ASP A 589 -14.06 24.77 1.89
CA ASP A 589 -14.97 24.53 0.76
C ASP A 589 -15.72 23.20 0.84
N ALA A 590 -15.08 22.18 1.40
CA ALA A 590 -15.61 20.82 1.41
C ALA A 590 -15.23 20.03 2.66
N ILE A 591 -15.97 18.94 2.86
CA ILE A 591 -15.68 17.92 3.86
C ILE A 591 -15.56 16.54 3.22
N GLU A 592 -14.69 15.71 3.78
CA GLU A 592 -14.72 14.26 3.59
C GLU A 592 -15.98 13.70 4.29
N LEU A 593 -17.07 13.53 3.53
CA LEU A 593 -18.33 12.96 4.04
C LEU A 593 -18.26 11.44 4.12
N ILE A 594 -17.68 10.80 3.10
CA ILE A 594 -17.52 9.35 3.04
C ILE A 594 -16.03 9.05 3.05
N ARG A 595 -15.59 8.21 3.98
CA ARG A 595 -14.20 7.76 4.09
C ARG A 595 -14.10 6.26 4.03
N SER A 596 -12.97 5.76 3.55
CA SER A 596 -12.60 4.34 3.63
C SER A 596 -11.38 4.06 4.51
N GLN A 597 -11.01 5.01 5.37
CA GLN A 597 -9.90 4.83 6.31
C GLN A 597 -10.30 3.93 7.51
N SER A 598 -9.35 3.16 8.07
CA SER A 598 -9.43 2.58 9.44
C SER A 598 -10.72 1.81 9.72
N PHE A 599 -11.27 1.12 8.73
CA PHE A 599 -12.36 0.18 8.94
C PHE A 599 -11.80 -1.13 9.48
N ASP A 600 -12.55 -1.75 10.38
CA ASP A 600 -12.35 -3.16 10.70
C ASP A 600 -13.26 -3.97 9.78
N PRO A 601 -12.73 -4.79 8.85
CA PRO A 601 -13.54 -5.65 7.99
C PRO A 601 -14.48 -6.57 8.77
N LEU A 602 -14.13 -6.90 10.02
CA LEU A 602 -14.93 -7.73 10.91
C LEU A 602 -15.97 -6.93 11.69
N ASN A 603 -15.79 -5.60 11.82
CA ASN A 603 -16.71 -4.73 12.54
C ASN A 603 -16.84 -3.32 11.89
N PRO A 604 -17.73 -3.18 10.89
CA PRO A 604 -17.94 -1.91 10.20
C PRO A 604 -18.73 -0.88 11.01
N SER A 605 -19.23 -1.22 12.20
CA SER A 605 -20.19 -0.40 12.93
C SER A 605 -19.65 0.99 13.32
N ALA A 606 -18.35 1.09 13.62
CA ALA A 606 -17.74 2.34 14.08
C ALA A 606 -17.71 3.42 13.00
N TRP A 607 -17.29 3.09 11.77
CA TRP A 607 -17.25 4.06 10.69
C TRP A 607 -18.66 4.42 10.21
N TRP A 608 -19.59 3.45 10.18
CA TRP A 608 -20.97 3.71 9.78
C TRP A 608 -21.68 4.65 10.76
N GLY A 609 -21.52 4.43 12.06
CA GLY A 609 -22.04 5.33 13.08
C GLY A 609 -21.47 6.75 12.95
N GLU A 610 -20.16 6.88 12.72
CA GLU A 610 -19.50 8.17 12.46
C GLU A 610 -20.07 8.86 11.20
N PHE A 611 -20.24 8.12 10.11
CA PHE A 611 -20.84 8.59 8.87
C PHE A 611 -22.27 9.13 9.09
N LEU A 612 -23.13 8.39 9.81
CA LEU A 612 -24.51 8.82 10.07
C LEU A 612 -24.58 10.15 10.84
N VAL A 613 -23.69 10.34 11.82
CA VAL A 613 -23.60 11.60 12.57
C VAL A 613 -23.09 12.73 11.67
N LEU A 614 -22.01 12.48 10.91
CA LEU A 614 -21.44 13.48 10.00
C LEU A 614 -22.42 13.89 8.90
N ARG A 615 -23.18 12.94 8.36
CA ARG A 615 -24.27 13.18 7.42
C ARG A 615 -25.28 14.17 7.97
N GLN A 616 -25.67 14.02 9.25
CA GLN A 616 -26.59 14.95 9.89
C GLN A 616 -25.98 16.35 10.09
N ASP A 617 -24.70 16.45 10.49
CA ASP A 617 -24.01 17.74 10.60
C ASP A 617 -23.95 18.45 9.24
N TRP A 618 -23.65 17.70 8.17
CA TRP A 618 -23.60 18.24 6.82
C TRP A 618 -24.97 18.75 6.36
N PHE A 619 -26.05 18.02 6.64
CA PHE A 619 -27.41 18.48 6.38
C PHE A 619 -27.77 19.76 7.14
N ASN A 620 -27.38 19.84 8.41
CA ASN A 620 -27.58 21.04 9.23
C ASN A 620 -26.77 22.23 8.70
N LEU A 621 -25.63 21.96 8.06
CA LEU A 621 -24.75 22.96 7.45
C LEU A 621 -25.31 23.49 6.12
N ILE A 622 -25.64 22.61 5.17
CA ILE A 622 -26.21 23.03 3.88
C ILE A 622 -27.59 23.69 4.04
N GLY A 623 -28.34 23.32 5.10
CA GLY A 623 -29.60 23.98 5.44
C GLY A 623 -29.47 25.46 5.81
N LYS A 624 -28.26 25.94 6.11
CA LYS A 624 -27.96 27.34 6.46
C LYS A 624 -27.21 28.11 5.37
N GLN A 625 -26.82 27.42 4.30
CA GLN A 625 -25.93 27.95 3.27
C GLN A 625 -26.68 28.24 1.96
N SER A 626 -26.07 29.06 1.10
CA SER A 626 -26.62 29.43 -0.21
C SER A 626 -26.05 28.54 -1.33
N PRO A 627 -26.71 28.45 -2.49
CA PRO A 627 -26.21 27.70 -3.64
C PRO A 627 -24.85 28.20 -4.15
N THR A 628 -24.54 29.48 -3.93
CA THR A 628 -23.29 30.13 -4.35
C THR A 628 -22.15 29.94 -3.35
N LYS A 629 -22.44 29.68 -2.07
CA LYS A 629 -21.46 29.42 -1.02
C LYS A 629 -22.00 28.38 -0.04
N PHE A 630 -21.77 27.12 -0.36
CA PHE A 630 -22.04 25.98 0.52
C PHE A 630 -20.84 25.04 0.61
N THR A 631 -20.84 24.22 1.65
CA THR A 631 -19.83 23.20 1.94
C THR A 631 -20.17 21.89 1.21
N LYS A 632 -19.26 21.44 0.34
CA LYS A 632 -19.46 20.26 -0.51
C LYS A 632 -19.15 18.98 0.27
N ALA A 633 -19.83 17.90 -0.08
CA ALA A 633 -19.51 16.56 0.40
C ALA A 633 -18.65 15.81 -0.62
N LEU A 634 -17.51 15.28 -0.17
CA LEU A 634 -16.64 14.41 -0.95
C LEU A 634 -16.64 13.00 -0.35
N GLY A 635 -16.46 12.00 -1.22
CA GLY A 635 -16.00 10.67 -0.83
C GLY A 635 -14.51 10.57 -1.13
N LEU A 636 -13.71 10.15 -0.15
CA LEU A 636 -12.24 10.09 -0.28
C LEU A 636 -11.72 8.83 0.40
N SER A 637 -10.66 8.26 -0.16
CA SER A 637 -10.19 6.96 0.29
C SER A 637 -9.60 7.01 1.69
N SER A 638 -8.86 8.07 2.01
CA SER A 638 -8.27 8.28 3.33
C SER A 638 -7.69 9.67 3.46
N ALA A 639 -7.68 10.20 4.69
CA ALA A 639 -6.89 11.37 5.04
C ALA A 639 -5.65 11.05 5.88
N LEU A 640 -5.48 9.79 6.27
CA LEU A 640 -4.42 9.37 7.19
C LEU A 640 -3.67 8.15 6.63
N VAL A 641 -2.63 7.80 7.35
CA VAL A 641 -1.68 6.75 7.06
C VAL A 641 -2.38 5.37 7.17
N SER A 642 -2.35 4.57 6.10
CA SER A 642 -2.87 3.19 6.10
C SER A 642 -2.17 2.33 5.04
N LEU A 643 -1.87 1.08 5.40
CA LEU A 643 -1.40 0.05 4.46
C LEU A 643 -2.54 -0.73 3.81
N ASP A 644 -3.75 -0.64 4.36
CA ASP A 644 -4.84 -1.54 4.01
C ASP A 644 -5.94 -0.83 3.21
N THR A 645 -5.84 0.51 3.11
CA THR A 645 -6.81 1.33 2.41
C THR A 645 -6.40 1.53 0.96
N GLN A 646 -7.14 0.89 0.07
CA GLN A 646 -6.96 1.04 -1.38
C GLN A 646 -7.35 2.47 -1.83
N VAL A 647 -6.49 3.11 -2.63
CA VAL A 647 -6.76 4.47 -3.17
C VAL A 647 -8.02 4.43 -4.03
N GLY A 648 -8.95 5.35 -3.82
CA GLY A 648 -10.26 5.36 -4.44
C GLY A 648 -11.32 4.43 -3.83
N SER A 649 -11.03 3.59 -2.83
CA SER A 649 -12.07 2.69 -2.25
C SER A 649 -13.32 3.45 -1.74
N ALA A 650 -13.15 4.67 -1.23
CA ALA A 650 -14.13 5.74 -1.35
C ALA A 650 -13.60 6.82 -2.31
N ARG A 651 -14.50 7.47 -3.06
CA ARG A 651 -14.15 8.43 -4.11
C ARG A 651 -15.26 9.44 -4.37
N SER A 652 -14.93 10.47 -5.13
CA SER A 652 -15.89 11.45 -5.63
C SER A 652 -15.96 11.39 -7.14
N TYR A 653 -17.17 11.35 -7.69
CA TYR A 653 -17.39 11.54 -9.12
C TYR A 653 -17.65 13.02 -9.40
N LEU A 654 -16.92 13.61 -10.33
CA LEU A 654 -17.02 15.03 -10.68
C LEU A 654 -17.57 15.18 -12.11
N ASN A 655 -18.55 16.04 -12.30
CA ASN A 655 -19.02 16.41 -13.64
C ASN A 655 -18.23 17.61 -14.17
N ILE A 656 -17.32 17.33 -15.10
CA ILE A 656 -16.48 18.32 -15.79
C ILE A 656 -17.06 18.75 -17.15
N GLY A 657 -18.25 18.27 -17.50
CA GLY A 657 -18.89 18.53 -18.79
C GLY A 657 -18.13 17.93 -19.96
N SER A 658 -17.97 18.66 -21.05
CA SER A 658 -17.22 18.21 -22.24
C SER A 658 -15.72 18.56 -22.19
N ALA A 659 -15.19 18.96 -21.02
CA ALA A 659 -13.80 19.35 -20.89
C ALA A 659 -12.87 18.14 -21.10
N THR A 660 -11.78 18.35 -21.83
CA THR A 660 -10.68 17.38 -21.93
C THR A 660 -9.61 17.78 -20.92
N LEU A 661 -9.12 16.81 -20.15
CA LEU A 661 -8.11 17.05 -19.13
C LEU A 661 -6.70 16.91 -19.72
N THR A 662 -5.78 17.71 -19.19
CA THR A 662 -4.34 17.55 -19.40
C THR A 662 -3.63 17.82 -18.07
N GLN A 663 -2.44 17.28 -17.86
CA GLN A 663 -1.69 17.54 -16.62
C GLN A 663 -1.42 19.05 -16.41
N SER A 664 -1.25 19.81 -17.48
CA SER A 664 -1.05 21.26 -17.44
C SER A 664 -2.32 22.08 -17.17
N ASP A 665 -3.51 21.52 -17.38
CA ASP A 665 -4.79 22.20 -17.18
C ASP A 665 -5.84 21.28 -16.53
N LEU A 666 -6.00 21.47 -15.23
CA LEU A 666 -7.02 20.83 -14.40
C LEU A 666 -8.10 21.82 -13.93
N SER A 667 -8.24 22.98 -14.58
CA SER A 667 -9.18 24.04 -14.18
C SER A 667 -10.65 23.58 -14.17
N SER A 668 -11.01 22.63 -15.03
CA SER A 668 -12.34 22.01 -15.06
C SER A 668 -12.62 21.16 -13.82
N VAL A 669 -11.59 20.52 -13.25
CA VAL A 669 -11.68 19.79 -11.96
C VAL A 669 -12.01 20.77 -10.84
N LEU A 670 -11.27 21.88 -10.72
CA LEU A 670 -11.54 22.93 -9.74
C LEU A 670 -12.95 23.50 -9.91
N THR A 671 -13.36 23.79 -11.16
CA THR A 671 -14.68 24.33 -11.46
C THR A 671 -15.79 23.39 -11.00
N ALA A 672 -15.65 22.08 -11.24
CA ALA A 672 -16.59 21.08 -10.77
C ALA A 672 -16.65 21.01 -9.23
N LEU A 673 -15.50 21.06 -8.56
CA LEU A 673 -15.37 21.08 -7.09
C LEU A 673 -16.02 22.33 -6.47
N GLN A 674 -15.74 23.52 -7.00
CA GLN A 674 -16.28 24.80 -6.53
C GLN A 674 -17.78 24.91 -6.77
N SER A 675 -18.26 24.41 -7.92
CA SER A 675 -19.69 24.38 -8.25
C SER A 675 -20.45 23.28 -7.50
N GLY A 676 -19.75 22.32 -6.89
CA GLY A 676 -20.37 21.21 -6.17
C GLY A 676 -21.05 20.18 -7.06
N LYS A 677 -20.62 20.03 -8.32
CA LYS A 677 -21.09 19.00 -9.25
C LYS A 677 -20.49 17.63 -8.93
N ILE A 678 -20.85 17.09 -7.76
CA ILE A 678 -20.15 15.99 -7.10
C ILE A 678 -21.13 14.91 -6.63
N VAL A 679 -20.71 13.66 -6.74
CA VAL A 679 -21.32 12.51 -6.07
C VAL A 679 -20.23 11.77 -5.28
N ALA A 680 -20.35 11.73 -3.96
CA ALA A 680 -19.48 10.94 -3.09
C ALA A 680 -19.93 9.48 -3.11
N SER A 681 -19.01 8.51 -3.18
CA SER A 681 -19.37 7.09 -3.28
C SER A 681 -18.28 6.10 -2.83
N THR A 682 -18.70 4.96 -2.30
CA THR A 682 -17.89 3.73 -2.11
C THR A 682 -18.20 2.63 -3.13
N GLY A 683 -19.23 2.81 -3.96
CA GLY A 683 -19.73 1.78 -4.86
C GLY A 683 -20.55 2.37 -6.01
N PRO A 684 -21.89 2.46 -5.88
CA PRO A 684 -22.76 2.92 -6.97
C PRO A 684 -22.50 4.38 -7.34
N LEU A 685 -22.93 4.82 -8.52
CA LEU A 685 -22.97 6.23 -8.89
C LEU A 685 -24.42 6.61 -9.16
N VAL A 686 -24.96 7.57 -8.41
CA VAL A 686 -26.30 8.14 -8.61
C VAL A 686 -26.20 9.59 -9.05
N ILE A 687 -26.70 9.88 -10.23
CA ILE A 687 -26.68 11.20 -10.85
C ILE A 687 -28.11 11.73 -10.89
N PRO A 688 -28.51 12.57 -9.91
CA PRO A 688 -29.81 13.21 -9.93
C PRO A 688 -29.82 14.45 -10.82
N SER A 689 -30.95 14.73 -11.46
CA SER A 689 -31.18 15.98 -12.17
C SER A 689 -32.65 16.43 -12.11
N ILE A 690 -32.87 17.74 -12.20
CA ILE A 690 -34.17 18.38 -12.40
C ILE A 690 -34.07 19.23 -13.66
N GLY A 691 -34.69 18.78 -14.75
CA GLY A 691 -34.40 19.33 -16.07
C GLY A 691 -32.92 19.12 -16.42
N SER A 692 -32.21 20.20 -16.77
CA SER A 692 -30.76 20.17 -17.02
C SER A 692 -29.91 20.48 -15.78
N VAL A 693 -30.55 20.71 -14.61
CA VAL A 693 -29.86 21.12 -13.38
C VAL A 693 -29.49 19.88 -12.57
N GLY A 694 -28.19 19.65 -12.37
CA GLY A 694 -27.64 18.57 -11.55
C GLY A 694 -27.12 19.04 -10.18
N PRO A 695 -26.35 18.20 -9.48
CA PRO A 695 -25.77 18.50 -8.17
C PRO A 695 -25.02 19.84 -8.15
N GLY A 696 -25.20 20.61 -7.07
CA GLY A 696 -24.65 21.95 -6.89
C GLY A 696 -25.40 23.08 -7.61
N GLY A 697 -26.32 22.75 -8.52
CA GLY A 697 -27.09 23.74 -9.27
C GLY A 697 -28.31 24.29 -8.53
N LEU A 698 -28.88 25.38 -9.06
CA LEU A 698 -30.10 26.02 -8.59
C LEU A 698 -31.21 25.91 -9.63
N VAL A 699 -32.33 25.28 -9.25
CA VAL A 699 -33.59 25.29 -9.98
C VAL A 699 -34.36 26.56 -9.61
N SER A 700 -34.65 27.39 -10.60
CA SER A 700 -35.44 28.61 -10.43
C SER A 700 -36.24 28.90 -11.69
N THR A 701 -37.53 29.20 -11.54
CA THR A 701 -38.44 29.55 -12.64
C THR A 701 -38.91 31.00 -12.58
N GLY A 702 -38.49 31.76 -11.55
CA GLY A 702 -39.02 33.11 -11.28
C GLY A 702 -40.46 33.11 -10.73
N ALA A 703 -41.07 31.95 -10.52
CA ALA A 703 -42.42 31.77 -9.96
C ALA A 703 -42.41 30.67 -8.89
N PRO A 704 -43.45 30.58 -8.03
CA PRO A 704 -43.54 29.52 -7.05
C PRO A 704 -43.54 28.11 -7.67
N ILE A 705 -42.80 27.18 -7.07
CA ILE A 705 -42.66 25.79 -7.54
C ILE A 705 -43.42 24.85 -6.59
N ALA A 706 -44.50 24.24 -7.08
CA ALA A 706 -45.31 23.30 -6.28
C ALA A 706 -44.72 21.87 -6.24
N SER A 707 -44.04 21.45 -7.30
CA SER A 707 -43.34 20.16 -7.38
C SER A 707 -42.23 20.20 -8.42
N VAL A 708 -41.30 19.25 -8.34
CA VAL A 708 -40.23 19.06 -9.34
C VAL A 708 -40.22 17.62 -9.85
N SER A 709 -39.83 17.44 -11.11
CA SER A 709 -39.55 16.13 -11.69
C SER A 709 -38.06 15.83 -11.53
N LEU A 710 -37.74 14.85 -10.68
CA LEU A 710 -36.39 14.37 -10.40
C LEU A 710 -36.10 13.16 -11.28
N ASN A 711 -35.12 13.29 -12.17
CA ASN A 711 -34.57 12.18 -12.93
C ASN A 711 -33.34 11.61 -12.22
N LEU A 712 -33.20 10.29 -12.26
CA LEU A 712 -32.11 9.54 -11.67
C LEU A 712 -31.44 8.71 -12.75
N ASP A 713 -30.15 8.93 -12.97
CA ASP A 713 -29.27 8.02 -13.73
C ASP A 713 -28.35 7.30 -12.75
N ILE A 714 -28.45 5.96 -12.68
CA ILE A 714 -27.79 5.15 -11.67
C ILE A 714 -26.90 4.11 -12.34
N TYR A 715 -25.61 4.10 -11.97
CA TYR A 715 -24.63 3.11 -12.42
C TYR A 715 -24.24 2.22 -11.25
N CYS A 716 -24.64 0.95 -11.31
CA CYS A 716 -24.43 -0.04 -10.25
C CYS A 716 -24.35 -1.47 -10.85
N PRO A 717 -23.15 -2.01 -11.07
CA PRO A 717 -22.99 -3.41 -11.50
C PRO A 717 -23.62 -4.40 -10.51
N ASP A 718 -24.01 -5.58 -10.97
CA ASP A 718 -24.76 -6.54 -10.16
C ASP A 718 -23.99 -7.12 -8.96
N TRP A 719 -22.66 -7.01 -8.93
CA TRP A 719 -21.84 -7.39 -7.78
C TRP A 719 -21.81 -6.34 -6.66
N ILE A 720 -22.29 -5.11 -6.93
CA ILE A 720 -22.45 -4.05 -5.95
C ILE A 720 -23.88 -4.08 -5.38
N PRO A 721 -24.03 -4.20 -4.06
CA PRO A 721 -25.33 -4.14 -3.43
C PRO A 721 -25.97 -2.74 -3.54
N LEU A 722 -27.25 -2.72 -3.89
CA LEU A 722 -28.09 -1.53 -3.98
C LEU A 722 -29.50 -1.90 -3.51
N ASP A 723 -29.74 -1.72 -2.23
CA ASP A 723 -31.02 -2.08 -1.60
C ASP A 723 -32.03 -0.93 -1.71
N GLN A 724 -31.54 0.30 -1.55
CA GLN A 724 -32.39 1.46 -1.33
C GLN A 724 -31.82 2.71 -2.02
N ILE A 725 -32.70 3.42 -2.73
CA ILE A 725 -32.49 4.80 -3.15
C ILE A 725 -33.37 5.68 -2.27
N ARG A 726 -32.79 6.71 -1.66
CA ARG A 726 -33.46 7.66 -0.76
C ARG A 726 -33.38 9.06 -1.35
N VAL A 727 -34.53 9.74 -1.40
CA VAL A 727 -34.59 11.17 -1.74
C VAL A 727 -34.78 11.95 -0.45
N VAL A 728 -33.82 12.84 -0.17
CA VAL A 728 -33.80 13.68 1.02
C VAL A 728 -34.14 15.10 0.62
N LEU A 729 -35.18 15.67 1.23
CA LEU A 729 -35.59 17.06 1.08
C LEU A 729 -35.41 17.76 2.42
N ASN A 730 -34.57 18.81 2.47
CA ASN A 730 -34.31 19.58 3.68
C ASN A 730 -33.98 18.72 4.92
N GLY A 731 -33.21 17.65 4.73
CA GLY A 731 -32.72 16.75 5.80
C GLY A 731 -33.65 15.59 6.14
N THR A 732 -34.85 15.54 5.54
CA THR A 732 -35.83 14.48 5.77
C THR A 732 -35.94 13.57 4.55
N VAL A 733 -35.93 12.25 4.74
CA VAL A 733 -36.21 11.30 3.66
C VAL A 733 -37.70 11.37 3.32
N ILE A 734 -38.02 11.81 2.12
CA ILE A 734 -39.41 12.02 1.66
C ILE A 734 -39.93 10.86 0.81
N THR A 735 -39.03 10.13 0.16
CA THR A 735 -39.38 8.91 -0.58
C THR A 735 -38.19 7.97 -0.63
N SER A 736 -38.50 6.69 -0.78
CA SER A 736 -37.51 5.67 -1.03
C SER A 736 -38.03 4.60 -1.99
N ILE A 737 -37.17 4.18 -2.90
CA ILE A 737 -37.46 3.14 -3.90
C ILE A 737 -36.39 2.05 -3.85
N SER A 738 -36.75 0.84 -4.24
CA SER A 738 -35.82 -0.30 -4.32
C SER A 738 -35.26 -0.46 -5.74
N LYS A 739 -34.16 -1.21 -5.91
CA LYS A 739 -33.56 -1.47 -7.23
C LYS A 739 -34.54 -2.09 -8.24
N SER A 740 -35.51 -2.89 -7.79
CA SER A 740 -36.52 -3.52 -8.66
C SER A 740 -37.53 -2.52 -9.23
N ASN A 741 -37.62 -1.30 -8.69
CA ASN A 741 -38.45 -0.22 -9.22
C ASN A 741 -37.74 0.60 -10.31
N LEU A 742 -36.48 0.31 -10.62
CA LEU A 742 -35.72 1.02 -11.63
C LEU A 742 -35.86 0.38 -13.02
N VAL A 743 -35.73 1.19 -14.06
CA VAL A 743 -35.68 0.72 -15.46
C VAL A 743 -34.24 0.44 -15.83
N ARG A 744 -33.89 -0.83 -16.11
CA ARG A 744 -32.53 -1.20 -16.56
C ARG A 744 -32.33 -0.80 -18.03
N ASP A 745 -31.16 -0.23 -18.34
CA ASP A 745 -30.73 0.04 -19.72
C ASP A 745 -30.45 -1.27 -20.46
N VAL A 746 -30.89 -1.34 -21.72
CA VAL A 746 -30.70 -2.52 -22.58
C VAL A 746 -29.27 -2.62 -23.13
N ASN A 747 -28.52 -1.52 -23.15
CA ASN A 747 -27.18 -1.43 -23.74
C ASN A 747 -26.05 -1.40 -22.71
N ASP A 748 -26.35 -1.09 -21.45
CA ASP A 748 -25.39 -1.14 -20.34
C ASP A 748 -26.05 -1.78 -19.12
N SER A 749 -25.64 -3.01 -18.80
CA SER A 749 -26.21 -3.79 -17.70
C SER A 749 -26.00 -3.12 -16.32
N ARG A 750 -25.11 -2.15 -16.21
CA ARG A 750 -24.84 -1.39 -14.99
C ARG A 750 -25.77 -0.20 -14.84
N HIS A 751 -26.42 0.26 -15.92
CA HIS A 751 -27.16 1.51 -15.95
C HIS A 751 -28.66 1.29 -15.69
N PHE A 752 -29.22 2.13 -14.83
CA PHE A 752 -30.62 2.13 -14.44
C PHE A 752 -31.15 3.56 -14.39
N THR A 753 -32.42 3.74 -14.71
CA THR A 753 -33.08 5.05 -14.66
C THR A 753 -34.37 5.03 -13.85
N ALA A 754 -34.74 6.19 -13.31
CA ALA A 754 -36.04 6.42 -12.69
C ALA A 754 -36.41 7.91 -12.74
N THR A 755 -37.71 8.21 -12.78
CA THR A 755 -38.25 9.57 -12.64
C THR A 755 -39.22 9.62 -11.48
N LEU A 756 -39.05 10.59 -10.59
CA LEU A 756 -39.87 10.79 -9.40
C LEU A 756 -40.46 12.20 -9.39
N ILE A 757 -41.72 12.34 -8.98
CA ILE A 757 -42.33 13.65 -8.74
C ILE A 757 -42.21 13.98 -7.26
N ILE A 758 -41.55 15.09 -6.96
CA ILE A 758 -41.26 15.51 -5.59
C ILE A 758 -42.09 16.74 -5.24
N PRO A 759 -43.06 16.64 -4.32
CA PRO A 759 -43.87 17.77 -3.88
C PRO A 759 -43.05 18.73 -2.99
N MET A 760 -43.30 20.03 -3.12
CA MET A 760 -42.69 21.08 -2.28
C MET A 760 -43.57 21.50 -1.09
N SER A 761 -44.66 20.78 -0.82
CA SER A 761 -45.66 21.14 0.21
C SER A 761 -45.12 21.13 1.64
N SER A 762 -44.02 20.43 1.91
CA SER A 762 -43.36 20.41 3.22
C SER A 762 -42.32 21.53 3.41
N VAL A 763 -42.09 22.36 2.38
CA VAL A 763 -41.14 23.47 2.45
C VAL A 763 -41.82 24.69 3.09
N ALA A 764 -41.18 25.29 4.08
CA ALA A 764 -41.72 26.46 4.76
C ALA A 764 -41.89 27.65 3.78
N VAL A 765 -42.97 28.42 3.97
CA VAL A 765 -43.30 29.57 3.12
C VAL A 765 -42.13 30.57 3.09
N GLY A 766 -41.77 31.03 1.88
CA GLY A 766 -40.68 31.99 1.67
C GLY A 766 -39.27 31.40 1.79
N LYS A 767 -39.14 30.09 2.05
CA LYS A 767 -37.85 29.39 2.08
C LYS A 767 -37.59 28.64 0.77
N GLY A 768 -36.31 28.45 0.47
CA GLY A 768 -35.84 27.52 -0.55
C GLY A 768 -35.79 26.09 -0.02
N ALA A 769 -35.48 25.17 -0.91
CA ALA A 769 -35.26 23.77 -0.58
C ALA A 769 -33.96 23.25 -1.19
N TRP A 770 -33.39 22.22 -0.59
CA TRP A 770 -32.31 21.45 -1.17
C TRP A 770 -32.68 19.97 -1.20
N LEU A 771 -32.27 19.30 -2.27
CA LEU A 771 -32.55 17.90 -2.53
C LEU A 771 -31.25 17.13 -2.67
N VAL A 772 -31.09 16.06 -1.88
CA VAL A 772 -29.97 15.11 -1.96
C VAL A 772 -30.52 13.73 -2.29
N VAL A 773 -29.82 12.98 -3.13
CA VAL A 773 -30.14 11.58 -3.41
C VAL A 773 -29.05 10.68 -2.88
N GLU A 774 -29.46 9.61 -2.21
CA GLU A 774 -28.57 8.59 -1.68
C GLU A 774 -28.94 7.23 -2.27
N ALA A 775 -27.95 6.41 -2.58
CA ALA A 775 -28.14 5.08 -3.12
C ALA A 775 -27.21 4.09 -2.42
N GLY A 776 -27.72 2.98 -1.89
CA GLY A 776 -26.90 1.99 -1.21
C GLY A 776 -27.68 1.11 -0.25
N VAL A 777 -27.06 0.74 0.86
CA VAL A 777 -27.69 -0.04 1.94
C VAL A 777 -28.65 0.80 2.79
N PRO A 778 -29.57 0.18 3.55
CA PRO A 778 -30.40 0.86 4.54
C PRO A 778 -29.55 1.56 5.62
N LEU A 779 -30.02 2.71 6.13
CA LEU A 779 -29.27 3.47 7.14
C LEU A 779 -29.19 2.76 8.51
N ASN A 780 -30.15 1.89 8.83
CA ASN A 780 -30.23 1.15 10.09
C ASN A 780 -29.47 -0.19 10.08
N ILE A 781 -28.61 -0.42 9.08
CA ILE A 781 -27.81 -1.64 8.97
C ILE A 781 -26.72 -1.73 10.06
N SER A 782 -26.37 -2.95 10.46
CA SER A 782 -25.29 -3.25 11.40
C SER A 782 -24.55 -4.54 11.01
N GLY A 783 -23.29 -4.67 11.44
CA GLY A 783 -22.47 -5.85 11.16
C GLY A 783 -21.96 -5.95 9.72
N VAL A 784 -21.27 -7.05 9.40
CA VAL A 784 -20.70 -7.25 8.05
C VAL A 784 -21.83 -7.37 7.02
N TYR A 785 -21.80 -6.51 6.02
CA TYR A 785 -22.81 -6.49 4.97
C TYR A 785 -22.40 -7.37 3.77
N ALA A 786 -23.35 -8.17 3.26
CA ALA A 786 -23.15 -9.12 2.17
C ALA A 786 -21.87 -9.98 2.31
N PRO A 787 -21.67 -10.70 3.44
CA PRO A 787 -20.45 -11.48 3.66
C PRO A 787 -20.25 -12.53 2.57
N ASN A 788 -18.99 -12.85 2.27
CA ASN A 788 -18.61 -13.84 1.26
C ASN A 788 -19.07 -13.51 -0.18
N THR A 789 -19.39 -12.25 -0.46
CA THR A 789 -19.62 -11.77 -1.84
C THR A 789 -18.41 -11.03 -2.38
N VAL A 790 -18.33 -10.83 -3.70
CA VAL A 790 -17.31 -9.99 -4.36
C VAL A 790 -17.19 -8.63 -3.66
N TRP A 791 -18.32 -7.98 -3.32
CA TRP A 791 -18.33 -6.72 -2.57
C TRP A 791 -17.56 -6.82 -1.25
N SER A 792 -17.89 -7.80 -0.39
CA SER A 792 -17.26 -7.92 0.93
C SER A 792 -15.76 -8.22 0.85
N LYS A 793 -15.30 -8.89 -0.22
CA LYS A 793 -13.88 -9.16 -0.47
C LYS A 793 -13.14 -7.94 -1.01
N TYR A 794 -13.82 -7.15 -1.86
CA TYR A 794 -13.26 -5.96 -2.49
C TYR A 794 -13.20 -4.77 -1.53
N SER A 795 -14.34 -4.40 -0.96
CA SER A 795 -14.49 -3.19 -0.16
C SER A 795 -14.20 -3.41 1.33
N LYS A 796 -13.94 -4.67 1.73
CA LYS A 796 -13.45 -5.12 3.05
C LYS A 796 -14.07 -4.40 4.26
N GLY A 797 -15.40 -4.35 4.39
CA GLY A 797 -16.07 -3.71 5.55
C GLY A 797 -16.58 -2.29 5.30
N LEU A 798 -16.42 -1.76 4.09
CA LEU A 798 -17.24 -0.63 3.65
C LEU A 798 -18.65 -1.11 3.29
N TYR A 799 -19.61 -0.21 3.48
CA TYR A 799 -20.95 -0.38 2.96
C TYR A 799 -21.07 0.37 1.64
N PRO A 800 -21.79 -0.19 0.66
CA PRO A 800 -22.03 0.48 -0.60
C PRO A 800 -22.97 1.65 -0.33
N ILE A 801 -22.49 2.85 -0.61
CA ILE A 801 -23.27 4.08 -0.51
C ILE A 801 -22.77 5.10 -1.54
N ALA A 802 -23.70 5.85 -2.11
CA ALA A 802 -23.46 7.04 -2.89
C ALA A 802 -24.37 8.17 -2.41
N ILE A 803 -23.88 9.40 -2.40
CA ILE A 803 -24.59 10.60 -1.95
C ILE A 803 -24.27 11.74 -2.91
N SER A 804 -25.29 12.34 -3.50
CA SER A 804 -25.12 13.53 -4.32
C SER A 804 -24.93 14.77 -3.47
N ASN A 805 -24.16 15.74 -3.95
CA ASN A 805 -24.31 17.11 -3.47
C ASN A 805 -25.75 17.64 -3.74
N PRO A 806 -26.20 18.68 -3.02
CA PRO A 806 -27.57 19.14 -3.11
C PRO A 806 -27.90 19.77 -4.48
N ILE A 807 -29.10 19.53 -4.98
CA ILE A 807 -29.76 20.40 -5.96
C ILE A 807 -30.60 21.41 -5.19
N PHE A 808 -30.32 22.69 -5.36
CA PHE A 808 -31.06 23.76 -4.69
C PHE A 808 -32.29 24.14 -5.52
N ILE A 809 -33.35 24.56 -4.84
CA ILE A 809 -34.63 24.91 -5.44
C ILE A 809 -35.12 26.22 -4.84
N ASN A 810 -35.32 27.23 -5.69
CA ASN A 810 -35.96 28.50 -5.34
C ASN A 810 -37.48 28.31 -5.34
N VAL A 811 -38.02 27.74 -4.26
CA VAL A 811 -39.44 27.35 -4.16
C VAL A 811 -40.39 28.55 -4.22
N SER A 812 -40.00 29.72 -3.69
CA SER A 812 -40.86 30.91 -3.68
C SER A 812 -40.86 31.70 -4.99
N GLY A 813 -39.85 31.49 -5.85
CA GLY A 813 -39.60 32.31 -7.04
C GLY A 813 -38.87 33.63 -6.76
N SER A 814 -38.80 34.08 -5.50
CA SER A 814 -38.23 35.39 -5.09
C SER A 814 -36.75 35.36 -4.72
N GLY A 815 -36.07 34.23 -4.89
CA GLY A 815 -34.66 34.03 -4.56
C GLY A 815 -34.49 32.96 -3.47
N TYR A 816 -33.35 32.27 -3.48
CA TYR A 816 -33.10 31.19 -2.53
C TYR A 816 -32.86 31.76 -1.12
N THR A 817 -33.68 31.34 -0.17
CA THR A 817 -33.48 31.57 1.27
C THR A 817 -33.25 30.23 1.96
N PRO A 818 -32.15 30.02 2.71
CA PRO A 818 -31.90 28.75 3.37
C PRO A 818 -33.05 28.32 4.32
N PRO A 819 -33.37 27.02 4.39
CA PRO A 819 -34.45 26.50 5.22
C PRO A 819 -34.19 26.59 6.73
N LEU A 820 -32.92 26.63 7.15
CA LEU A 820 -32.49 26.79 8.55
C LEU A 820 -31.97 28.22 8.80
N PRO A 821 -31.98 28.67 10.07
CA PRO A 821 -31.51 30.00 10.46
C PRO A 821 -29.98 30.17 10.42
#